data_AF-A0A0R3WZA6-F1
#
_entry.id   AF-A0A0R3WZA6-F1
#
_cell.length_a   1.000
_cell.length_b   1.000
_cell.length_c   1.000
_cell.angle_alpha   90.00
_cell.angle_beta   90.00
_cell.angle_gamma   90.00
#
_symmetry.space_group_name_H-M   'P 1'
#
loop_
_entity.id
_entity.type
_entity.pdbx_description
1 polymer ?
#
loop_
_entity_poly.entity_id
_entity_poly.type
_entity_poly.pdbx_seq_one_letter_code
_entity_poly.pdbx_strand_id
1 'polypeptide(L)'
;MVSGLVSITNRRLPTNIDANTSNFTFIQLADPQLALLERYGEKRDPPYKWDRELALVDRAITAINRLSEPPKFVIICGDLVDAEPGCSEREEQISDLKSSLEKLSSGIPIFVLPGNHDVGNAPSPADINDYRSHWGNDYFTFWCGKVKNIVINSQPYFNRSNCQNEFLEQDGWLDNELSARENRDAENIFVFQHIPPFKKSRNEEDDYFNLPKNVREDLLSRYYRAGVRYLFSGHLHYNSGGLWHPQGGSSDTPLEIISSSAVGLQLGHDKPGLRIVRVALSTVTHKYFAFDELEQDPNIAEISHTYDFLSLKGTPWIRGLLRCLLLPNRIAFTRSSLSDSKYSSTSLLSSLRVASEAVRELNIPLTTGKSMIPKPQRFAPSHPKPFADNNLFRVSAFGIGQSINLSQVSSAFDYVAMGYRCLRLPPEVTNEILFFTTSFDVHDPVKHRDVLVFKIGVVVLWNVSKSESEEIIAKIREECNRPIALEAVEFEELVYSFTRHFSLDEVTVTLNRYQLTNVLRTSWCECNILILSGPTRLDVEDIRLHALPPRSDTAELQNSYEQAVQTLIMEKIAFSDALASSVKLGLLETSFDAVAVQMQPWIDKMQTGLGLFFPTSSVIRKTGELFTLRHLLNISTTISETPDFYWDRSEVEKLFQSLKNALNVRNRTRVSGYHINRLLRRMSLAAFTFTFLSADPEL
;
A
#
# COMPACT_ATOMS: atom_id res chain seq x y z
N MET A 1 -37.95 -18.80 19.48
CA MET A 1 -36.49 -18.84 19.60
C MET A 1 -35.93 -17.67 18.82
N VAL A 2 -34.88 -17.01 19.31
CA VAL A 2 -34.23 -15.91 18.58
C VAL A 2 -33.44 -16.54 17.42
N SER A 3 -33.62 -16.05 16.19
CA SER A 3 -33.00 -16.64 14.99
C SER A 3 -32.73 -15.58 13.93
N GLY A 4 -31.70 -15.79 13.11
CA GLY A 4 -31.29 -14.83 12.07
C GLY A 4 -30.62 -13.59 12.66
N LEU A 5 -30.54 -12.52 11.88
CA LEU A 5 -29.96 -11.26 12.32
C LEU A 5 -30.79 -10.63 13.45
N VAL A 6 -30.18 -10.43 14.62
CA VAL A 6 -30.87 -9.92 15.81
C VAL A 6 -30.64 -8.42 15.94
N SER A 7 -31.72 -7.64 15.87
CA SER A 7 -31.70 -6.22 16.18
C SER A 7 -32.11 -5.99 17.64
N ILE A 8 -31.21 -5.46 18.46
CA ILE A 8 -31.48 -5.16 19.88
C ILE A 8 -31.82 -3.69 20.03
N THR A 9 -32.96 -3.38 20.65
CA THR A 9 -33.48 -2.00 20.77
C THR A 9 -33.38 -1.40 22.18
N ASN A 10 -33.23 -2.22 23.23
CA ASN A 10 -33.18 -1.76 24.63
C ASN A 10 -31.85 -2.02 25.34
N ARG A 11 -30.72 -2.06 24.61
CA ARG A 11 -29.36 -2.38 25.13
C ARG A 11 -29.24 -3.70 25.89
N ARG A 12 -30.29 -4.52 25.91
CA ARG A 12 -30.32 -5.83 26.53
C ARG A 12 -31.26 -6.74 25.75
N LEU A 13 -30.81 -7.94 25.44
CA LEU A 13 -31.71 -8.99 24.96
C LEU A 13 -32.54 -9.51 26.15
N PRO A 14 -33.89 -9.39 26.10
CA PRO A 14 -34.73 -9.73 27.25
C PRO A 14 -34.77 -11.24 27.54
N THR A 15 -34.55 -12.07 26.52
CA THR A 15 -34.57 -13.53 26.65
C THR A 15 -33.16 -14.09 26.70
N ASN A 16 -32.93 -15.01 27.65
CA ASN A 16 -31.69 -15.79 27.69
C ASN A 16 -31.69 -16.82 26.55
N ILE A 17 -30.58 -16.88 25.82
CA ILE A 17 -30.34 -17.87 24.77
C ILE A 17 -30.06 -19.21 25.45
N ASP A 18 -31.09 -20.05 25.53
CA ASP A 18 -31.02 -21.39 26.12
C ASP A 18 -30.54 -21.37 27.58
N ALA A 19 -31.40 -20.90 28.49
CA ALA A 19 -31.09 -20.75 29.91
C ALA A 19 -30.63 -22.04 30.62
N ASN A 20 -30.92 -23.21 30.05
CA ASN A 20 -30.57 -24.51 30.63
C ASN A 20 -29.23 -25.05 30.11
N THR A 21 -28.59 -24.38 29.13
CA THR A 21 -27.32 -24.85 28.56
C THR A 21 -26.16 -24.54 29.50
N SER A 22 -25.33 -25.55 29.79
CA SER A 22 -24.08 -25.41 30.54
C SER A 22 -22.85 -25.48 29.63
N ASN A 23 -22.94 -26.28 28.57
CA ASN A 23 -21.90 -26.40 27.55
C ASN A 23 -22.50 -25.98 26.20
N PHE A 24 -21.78 -25.14 25.46
CA PHE A 24 -22.22 -24.72 24.14
C PHE A 24 -21.06 -24.24 23.27
N THR A 25 -21.33 -24.16 21.97
CA THR A 25 -20.43 -23.58 20.98
C THR A 25 -21.02 -22.30 20.43
N PHE A 26 -20.20 -21.28 20.21
CA PHE A 26 -20.55 -20.10 19.42
C PHE A 26 -19.47 -19.81 18.39
N ILE A 27 -19.82 -19.05 17.35
CA ILE A 27 -18.90 -18.69 16.27
C ILE A 27 -18.62 -17.19 16.32
N GLN A 28 -17.34 -16.83 16.22
CA GLN A 28 -16.91 -15.46 15.98
C GLN A 28 -16.44 -15.32 14.52
N LEU A 29 -17.03 -14.35 13.84
CA LEU A 29 -16.56 -13.79 12.57
C LEU A 29 -16.02 -12.38 12.81
N ALA A 30 -15.19 -11.88 11.91
CA ALA A 30 -14.68 -10.51 11.95
C ALA A 30 -14.50 -9.99 10.52
N ASP A 31 -14.67 -8.69 10.33
CA ASP A 31 -14.32 -7.95 9.11
C ASP A 31 -14.80 -8.63 7.79
N PRO A 32 -16.11 -8.89 7.58
CA PRO A 32 -16.63 -9.26 6.25
C PRO A 32 -16.32 -8.18 5.20
N GLN A 33 -16.49 -6.92 5.62
CA GLN A 33 -16.05 -5.69 4.97
C GLN A 33 -16.19 -5.69 3.45
N LEU A 34 -17.44 -5.83 2.99
CA LEU A 34 -17.77 -5.90 1.58
C LEU A 34 -17.17 -4.71 0.81
N ALA A 35 -16.48 -5.01 -0.29
CA ALA A 35 -15.78 -4.10 -1.21
C ALA A 35 -14.34 -3.70 -0.83
N LEU A 36 -13.88 -4.05 0.38
CA LEU A 36 -12.50 -3.77 0.81
C LEU A 36 -11.46 -4.50 -0.05
N LEU A 37 -11.74 -5.72 -0.52
CA LEU A 37 -10.80 -6.49 -1.34
C LEU A 37 -10.46 -5.73 -2.62
N GLU A 38 -11.47 -5.21 -3.32
CA GLU A 38 -11.24 -4.47 -4.55
C GLU A 38 -10.64 -3.08 -4.28
N ARG A 39 -11.12 -2.37 -3.25
CA ARG A 39 -10.63 -1.04 -2.88
C ARG A 39 -9.19 -1.05 -2.35
N TYR A 40 -8.92 -1.89 -1.35
CA TYR A 40 -7.66 -1.88 -0.60
C TYR A 40 -6.71 -3.01 -1.02
N GLY A 41 -7.22 -4.24 -1.11
CA GLY A 41 -6.42 -5.41 -1.46
C GLY A 41 -5.85 -5.33 -2.88
N GLU A 42 -6.71 -5.05 -3.85
CA GLU A 42 -6.36 -5.01 -5.28
C GLU A 42 -6.18 -3.61 -5.84
N LYS A 43 -6.64 -2.59 -5.12
CA LYS A 43 -6.52 -1.18 -5.50
C LYS A 43 -7.14 -0.92 -6.87
N ARG A 44 -8.34 -1.44 -7.09
CA ARG A 44 -9.16 -1.16 -8.28
C ARG A 44 -9.69 0.29 -8.19
N ASP A 45 -10.16 0.81 -9.31
CA ASP A 45 -10.93 2.05 -9.32
C ASP A 45 -12.40 1.73 -9.02
N PRO A 46 -13.15 2.63 -8.33
CA PRO A 46 -14.59 2.47 -8.12
C PRO A 46 -15.38 2.49 -9.45
N PRO A 47 -16.61 1.94 -9.49
CA PRO A 47 -17.32 1.33 -8.38
C PRO A 47 -16.68 -0.01 -7.99
N TYR A 48 -16.47 -0.19 -6.68
CA TYR A 48 -15.90 -1.42 -6.14
C TYR A 48 -16.98 -2.49 -6.11
N LYS A 49 -16.67 -3.68 -6.61
CA LYS A 49 -17.56 -4.84 -6.45
C LYS A 49 -17.19 -5.60 -5.20
N TRP A 50 -18.18 -6.27 -4.62
CA TRP A 50 -18.02 -7.09 -3.41
C TRP A 50 -18.45 -8.54 -3.63
N ASP A 51 -18.60 -8.99 -4.89
CA ASP A 51 -19.03 -10.35 -5.24
C ASP A 51 -18.17 -11.43 -4.58
N ARG A 52 -16.87 -11.16 -4.41
CA ARG A 52 -15.91 -12.11 -3.83
C ARG A 52 -15.96 -12.14 -2.32
N GLU A 53 -16.02 -10.99 -1.66
CA GLU A 53 -16.24 -10.92 -0.22
C GLU A 53 -17.60 -11.54 0.13
N LEU A 54 -18.64 -11.27 -0.67
CA LEU A 54 -19.96 -11.89 -0.50
C LEU A 54 -19.89 -13.42 -0.64
N ALA A 55 -19.13 -13.93 -1.61
CA ALA A 55 -18.88 -15.36 -1.73
C ALA A 55 -18.12 -15.95 -0.51
N LEU A 56 -17.23 -15.18 0.14
CA LEU A 56 -16.56 -15.60 1.38
C LEU A 56 -17.52 -15.61 2.57
N VAL A 57 -18.44 -14.64 2.66
CA VAL A 57 -19.52 -14.67 3.66
C VAL A 57 -20.42 -15.88 3.43
N ASP A 58 -20.83 -16.16 2.19
CA ASP A 58 -21.62 -17.34 1.85
C ASP A 58 -20.89 -18.65 2.19
N ARG A 59 -19.57 -18.70 2.00
CA ARG A 59 -18.73 -19.83 2.46
C ARG A 59 -18.74 -19.96 3.98
N ALA A 60 -18.62 -18.86 4.72
CA ALA A 60 -18.70 -18.86 6.17
C ALA A 60 -20.04 -19.42 6.66
N ILE A 61 -21.16 -18.93 6.10
CA ILE A 61 -22.51 -19.41 6.43
C ILE A 61 -22.67 -20.89 6.08
N THR A 62 -22.17 -21.31 4.92
CA THR A 62 -22.18 -22.73 4.51
C THR A 62 -21.38 -23.60 5.47
N ALA A 63 -20.21 -23.15 5.90
CA ALA A 63 -19.38 -23.87 6.86
C ALA A 63 -20.09 -24.00 8.22
N ILE A 64 -20.71 -22.93 8.71
CA ILE A 64 -21.46 -22.94 9.98
C ILE A 64 -22.65 -23.91 9.91
N ASN A 65 -23.40 -23.89 8.81
CA ASN A 65 -24.55 -24.79 8.60
C ASN A 65 -24.15 -26.28 8.50
N ARG A 66 -22.88 -26.57 8.17
CA ARG A 66 -22.35 -27.93 8.05
C ARG A 66 -21.72 -28.45 9.34
N LEU A 67 -21.60 -27.63 10.38
CA LEU A 67 -21.14 -28.10 11.68
C LEU A 67 -22.11 -29.16 12.20
N SER A 68 -21.55 -30.26 12.68
CA SER A 68 -22.27 -31.37 13.30
C SER A 68 -23.15 -30.93 14.48
N GLU A 69 -22.60 -30.06 15.33
CA GLU A 69 -23.32 -29.37 16.40
C GLU A 69 -23.55 -27.90 16.02
N PRO A 70 -24.82 -27.46 15.88
CA PRO A 70 -25.10 -26.07 15.54
C PRO A 70 -24.69 -25.14 16.69
N PRO A 71 -24.04 -24.00 16.40
CA PRO A 71 -23.69 -23.04 17.43
C PRO A 71 -24.95 -22.39 18.02
N LYS A 72 -24.88 -21.99 19.29
CA LYS A 72 -25.99 -21.28 19.97
C LYS A 72 -26.17 -19.86 19.49
N PHE A 73 -25.11 -19.23 18.99
CA PHE A 73 -25.15 -17.94 18.32
C PHE A 73 -23.90 -17.75 17.44
N VAL A 74 -24.00 -16.79 16.52
CA VAL A 74 -22.88 -16.23 15.76
C VAL A 74 -22.74 -14.76 16.14
N ILE A 75 -21.51 -14.27 16.26
CA ILE A 75 -21.23 -12.85 16.44
C ILE A 75 -20.20 -12.36 15.43
N ILE A 76 -20.45 -11.20 14.83
CA ILE A 76 -19.56 -10.55 13.85
C ILE A 76 -18.94 -9.31 14.49
N CYS A 77 -17.62 -9.33 14.68
CA CYS A 77 -16.86 -8.29 15.37
C CYS A 77 -16.46 -7.12 14.45
N GLY A 78 -17.45 -6.35 13.98
CA GLY A 78 -17.24 -5.08 13.28
C GLY A 78 -16.73 -5.19 11.84
N ASP A 79 -16.62 -4.01 11.22
CA ASP A 79 -16.33 -3.76 9.81
C ASP A 79 -17.20 -4.64 8.90
N LEU A 80 -18.51 -4.45 9.02
CA LEU A 80 -19.51 -5.22 8.29
C LEU A 80 -19.46 -4.88 6.79
N VAL A 81 -19.40 -3.60 6.46
CA VAL A 81 -19.32 -3.06 5.10
C VAL A 81 -18.18 -2.06 4.98
N ASP A 82 -17.54 -1.92 3.81
CA ASP A 82 -16.44 -0.97 3.61
C ASP A 82 -16.92 0.47 3.40
N ALA A 83 -18.11 0.64 2.81
CA ALA A 83 -18.68 1.94 2.52
C ALA A 83 -19.07 2.67 3.81
N GLU A 84 -18.30 3.71 4.16
CA GLU A 84 -18.54 4.56 5.33
C GLU A 84 -19.90 5.28 5.25
N PRO A 85 -20.45 5.74 6.40
CA PRO A 85 -21.66 6.56 6.42
C PRO A 85 -21.61 7.73 5.43
N GLY A 86 -22.68 7.88 4.65
CA GLY A 86 -22.81 8.91 3.61
C GLY A 86 -22.30 8.50 2.22
N CYS A 87 -21.70 7.32 2.04
CA CYS A 87 -21.38 6.77 0.72
C CYS A 87 -22.63 6.21 0.02
N SER A 88 -22.73 6.39 -1.29
CA SER A 88 -23.87 5.95 -2.11
C SER A 88 -24.07 4.43 -2.14
N GLU A 89 -22.98 3.68 -2.07
CA GLU A 89 -22.95 2.21 -2.20
C GLU A 89 -23.27 1.49 -0.89
N ARG A 90 -23.42 2.23 0.21
CA ARG A 90 -23.57 1.67 1.56
C ARG A 90 -24.86 0.86 1.71
N GLU A 91 -25.99 1.36 1.20
CA GLU A 91 -27.27 0.64 1.29
C GLU A 91 -27.24 -0.69 0.54
N GLU A 92 -26.61 -0.73 -0.64
CA GLU A 92 -26.45 -1.94 -1.44
C GLU A 92 -25.58 -2.98 -0.72
N GLN A 93 -24.43 -2.55 -0.18
CA GLN A 93 -23.56 -3.44 0.60
C GLN A 93 -24.27 -4.00 1.85
N ILE A 94 -25.01 -3.16 2.58
CA ILE A 94 -25.77 -3.61 3.76
C ILE A 94 -26.86 -4.61 3.36
N SER A 95 -27.58 -4.34 2.27
CA SER A 95 -28.63 -5.21 1.75
C SER A 95 -28.08 -6.59 1.38
N ASP A 96 -26.99 -6.63 0.61
CA ASP A 96 -26.38 -7.88 0.15
C ASP A 96 -25.78 -8.68 1.31
N LEU A 97 -25.12 -8.00 2.26
CA LEU A 97 -24.61 -8.66 3.46
C LEU A 97 -25.74 -9.29 4.26
N LYS A 98 -26.83 -8.56 4.52
CA LYS A 98 -28.00 -9.10 5.22
C LYS A 98 -28.59 -10.30 4.50
N SER A 99 -28.72 -10.24 3.17
CA SER A 99 -29.23 -11.35 2.36
C SER A 99 -28.35 -12.60 2.46
N SER A 100 -27.03 -12.45 2.53
CA SER A 100 -26.12 -13.58 2.76
C SER A 100 -26.29 -14.16 4.18
N LEU A 101 -26.37 -13.30 5.20
CA LEU A 101 -26.55 -13.72 6.60
C LEU A 101 -27.90 -14.43 6.85
N GLU A 102 -28.95 -14.08 6.12
CA GLU A 102 -30.27 -14.74 6.17
C GLU A 102 -30.24 -16.20 5.73
N LYS A 103 -29.21 -16.64 5.00
CA LYS A 103 -29.02 -18.04 4.59
C LYS A 103 -28.58 -18.95 5.76
N LEU A 104 -28.28 -18.39 6.93
CA LEU A 104 -27.93 -19.16 8.12
C LEU A 104 -29.12 -20.02 8.58
N SER A 105 -28.85 -21.24 9.06
CA SER A 105 -29.88 -22.17 9.50
C SER A 105 -30.84 -21.56 10.51
N SER A 106 -32.14 -21.84 10.34
CA SER A 106 -33.18 -21.32 11.22
C SER A 106 -32.97 -21.80 12.66
N GLY A 107 -32.96 -20.85 13.60
CA GLY A 107 -32.71 -21.12 15.02
C GLY A 107 -31.37 -20.63 15.56
N ILE A 108 -30.45 -20.18 14.69
CA ILE A 108 -29.18 -19.58 15.12
C ILE A 108 -29.28 -18.05 15.06
N PRO A 109 -29.19 -17.32 16.19
CA PRO A 109 -29.13 -15.87 16.19
C PRO A 109 -27.75 -15.35 15.77
N ILE A 110 -27.74 -14.25 15.01
CA ILE A 110 -26.53 -13.52 14.60
C ILE A 110 -26.54 -12.16 15.28
N PHE A 111 -25.50 -11.88 16.05
CA PHE A 111 -25.22 -10.58 16.64
C PHE A 111 -24.14 -9.86 15.83
N VAL A 112 -24.26 -8.55 15.75
CA VAL A 112 -23.27 -7.68 15.09
C VAL A 112 -22.93 -6.53 16.01
N LEU A 113 -21.73 -5.98 15.83
CA LEU A 113 -21.26 -4.76 16.48
C LEU A 113 -20.54 -3.91 15.43
N PRO A 114 -20.43 -2.58 15.61
CA PRO A 114 -19.79 -1.72 14.62
C PRO A 114 -18.26 -1.75 14.69
N GLY A 115 -17.61 -1.66 13.54
CA GLY A 115 -16.21 -1.28 13.39
C GLY A 115 -16.01 0.14 12.86
N ASN A 116 -14.77 0.54 12.59
CA ASN A 116 -14.48 1.90 12.14
C ASN A 116 -14.98 2.19 10.72
N HIS A 117 -15.18 1.19 9.86
CA HIS A 117 -15.84 1.40 8.56
C HIS A 117 -17.36 1.56 8.70
N ASP A 118 -17.93 1.00 9.76
CA ASP A 118 -19.37 1.07 10.00
C ASP A 118 -19.81 2.43 10.55
N VAL A 119 -19.00 3.08 11.40
CA VAL A 119 -19.33 4.37 12.03
C VAL A 119 -18.32 5.50 11.74
N GLY A 120 -17.25 5.22 11.00
CA GLY A 120 -16.17 6.18 10.69
C GLY A 120 -15.05 6.21 11.74
N ASN A 121 -13.85 6.64 11.34
CA ASN A 121 -12.67 6.69 12.23
C ASN A 121 -12.78 7.72 13.38
N ALA A 122 -13.60 8.76 13.20
CA ALA A 122 -13.91 9.78 14.21
C ALA A 122 -15.44 10.01 14.20
N PRO A 123 -16.22 9.05 14.73
CA PRO A 123 -17.66 8.98 14.51
C PRO A 123 -18.36 10.20 15.08
N SER A 124 -19.38 10.66 14.35
CA SER A 124 -20.36 11.65 14.82
C SER A 124 -21.63 10.95 15.31
N PRO A 125 -22.54 11.67 16.00
CA PRO A 125 -23.84 11.13 16.40
C PRO A 125 -24.67 10.66 15.20
N ALA A 126 -24.52 11.31 14.04
CA ALA A 126 -25.20 10.93 12.81
C ALA A 126 -24.71 9.58 12.29
N ASP A 127 -23.39 9.34 12.32
CA ASP A 127 -22.77 8.08 11.86
C ASP A 127 -23.19 6.90 12.74
N ILE A 128 -23.23 7.10 14.06
CA ILE A 128 -23.70 6.08 15.01
C ILE A 128 -25.19 5.80 14.81
N ASN A 129 -26.00 6.84 14.56
CA ASN A 129 -27.43 6.66 14.29
C ASN A 129 -27.70 5.99 12.94
N ASP A 130 -26.86 6.24 11.93
CA ASP A 130 -26.89 5.51 10.65
C ASP A 130 -26.63 4.01 10.87
N TYR A 131 -25.62 3.65 11.67
CA TYR A 131 -25.42 2.25 12.05
C TYR A 131 -26.66 1.68 12.76
N ARG A 132 -27.19 2.42 13.75
CA ARG A 132 -28.33 1.96 14.55
C ARG A 132 -29.60 1.74 13.75
N SER A 133 -29.84 2.56 12.72
CA SER A 133 -31.02 2.42 11.87
C SER A 133 -30.99 1.14 11.03
N HIS A 134 -29.78 0.65 10.68
CA HIS A 134 -29.61 -0.55 9.88
C HIS A 134 -29.46 -1.83 10.73
N TRP A 135 -28.76 -1.77 11.87
CA TRP A 135 -28.32 -2.96 12.61
C TRP A 135 -28.93 -3.08 14.02
N GLY A 136 -29.49 -2.01 14.57
CA GLY A 136 -29.91 -1.93 15.98
C GLY A 136 -28.85 -1.30 16.88
N ASN A 137 -29.01 -1.40 18.20
CA ASN A 137 -28.06 -0.78 19.13
C ASN A 137 -26.61 -1.24 18.88
N ASP A 138 -25.69 -0.28 18.98
CA ASP A 138 -24.25 -0.45 18.79
C ASP A 138 -23.53 -1.01 20.02
N TYR A 139 -24.19 -1.01 21.18
CA TYR A 139 -23.74 -1.68 22.39
C TYR A 139 -24.93 -2.25 23.18
N PHE A 140 -24.76 -3.44 23.73
CA PHE A 140 -25.82 -4.16 24.43
C PHE A 140 -25.28 -5.35 25.23
N THR A 141 -26.14 -5.98 26.04
CA THR A 141 -25.85 -7.26 26.69
C THR A 141 -26.84 -8.35 26.32
N PHE A 142 -26.40 -9.59 26.38
CA PHE A 142 -27.29 -10.75 26.29
C PHE A 142 -26.74 -11.92 27.09
N TRP A 143 -27.63 -12.84 27.47
CA TRP A 143 -27.27 -14.04 28.21
C TRP A 143 -27.38 -15.27 27.30
N CYS A 144 -26.45 -16.20 27.46
CA CYS A 144 -26.55 -17.55 26.92
C CYS A 144 -26.20 -18.55 28.01
N GLY A 145 -27.16 -19.38 28.43
CA GLY A 145 -27.01 -20.20 29.63
C GLY A 145 -26.64 -19.34 30.85
N LYS A 146 -25.47 -19.59 31.43
CA LYS A 146 -24.90 -18.82 32.55
C LYS A 146 -23.75 -17.89 32.14
N VAL A 147 -23.63 -17.58 30.85
CA VAL A 147 -22.63 -16.66 30.34
C VAL A 147 -23.26 -15.32 29.99
N LYS A 148 -22.71 -14.24 30.55
CA LYS A 148 -23.07 -12.87 30.19
C LYS A 148 -22.16 -12.40 29.07
N ASN A 149 -22.76 -11.93 27.98
CA ASN A 149 -22.06 -11.39 26.83
C ASN A 149 -22.30 -9.88 26.80
N ILE A 150 -21.23 -9.10 26.84
CA ILE A 150 -21.24 -7.64 26.79
C ILE A 150 -20.65 -7.22 25.45
N VAL A 151 -21.44 -6.50 24.65
CA VAL A 151 -21.04 -6.00 23.33
C VAL A 151 -20.90 -4.50 23.43
N ILE A 152 -19.75 -3.97 23.00
CA ILE A 152 -19.48 -2.54 23.02
C ILE A 152 -19.06 -2.01 21.65
N ASN A 153 -19.41 -0.75 21.37
CA ASN A 153 -18.84 0.01 20.27
C ASN A 153 -17.48 0.57 20.72
N SER A 154 -16.38 0.04 20.17
CA SER A 154 -15.02 0.48 20.54
C SER A 154 -14.60 1.81 19.92
N GLN A 155 -15.31 2.30 18.90
CA GLN A 155 -14.84 3.47 18.15
C GLN A 155 -14.81 4.77 18.97
N PRO A 156 -15.81 5.09 19.81
CA PRO A 156 -15.74 6.24 20.70
C PRO A 156 -14.60 6.14 21.73
N TYR A 157 -14.18 4.93 22.11
CA TYR A 157 -13.01 4.74 22.97
C TYR A 157 -11.69 5.02 22.26
N PHE A 158 -11.62 4.78 20.95
CA PHE A 158 -10.47 5.10 20.12
C PHE A 158 -10.40 6.60 19.81
N ASN A 159 -11.50 7.19 19.31
CA ASN A 159 -11.58 8.61 19.00
C ASN A 159 -12.99 9.16 19.20
N ARG A 160 -13.16 10.03 20.20
CA ARG A 160 -14.42 10.68 20.58
C ARG A 160 -14.53 12.16 20.21
N SER A 161 -13.64 12.68 19.37
CA SER A 161 -13.60 14.11 19.04
C SER A 161 -14.95 14.68 18.56
N ASN A 162 -15.78 13.85 17.92
CA ASN A 162 -17.08 14.25 17.38
C ASN A 162 -18.29 13.62 18.10
N CYS A 163 -18.11 12.76 19.11
CA CYS A 163 -19.19 12.00 19.77
C CYS A 163 -19.03 11.87 21.29
N GLN A 164 -18.63 12.97 21.95
CA GLN A 164 -18.34 12.97 23.39
C GLN A 164 -19.55 12.54 24.25
N ASN A 165 -20.77 12.89 23.84
CA ASN A 165 -21.98 12.55 24.60
C ASN A 165 -22.30 11.05 24.49
N GLU A 166 -22.20 10.49 23.29
CA GLU A 166 -22.40 9.07 23.01
C GLU A 166 -21.34 8.23 23.74
N PHE A 167 -20.10 8.70 23.77
CA PHE A 167 -19.05 8.12 24.59
C PHE A 167 -19.44 8.09 26.07
N LEU A 168 -19.84 9.24 26.65
CA LEU A 168 -20.17 9.32 28.08
C LEU A 168 -21.38 8.45 28.45
N GLU A 169 -22.36 8.37 27.55
CA GLU A 169 -23.53 7.52 27.74
C GLU A 169 -23.16 6.03 27.76
N GLN A 170 -22.36 5.58 26.78
CA GLN A 170 -21.89 4.21 26.72
C GLN A 170 -20.97 3.86 27.88
N ASP A 171 -20.06 4.77 28.27
CA ASP A 171 -19.11 4.55 29.34
C ASP A 171 -19.80 4.42 30.71
N GLY A 172 -20.79 5.29 30.98
CA GLY A 172 -21.65 5.17 32.16
C GLY A 172 -22.52 3.91 32.15
N TRP A 173 -23.04 3.51 30.98
CA TRP A 173 -23.76 2.24 30.83
C TRP A 173 -22.86 1.03 31.08
N LEU A 174 -21.63 1.04 30.56
CA LEU A 174 -20.68 -0.04 30.72
C LEU A 174 -20.30 -0.23 32.19
N ASP A 175 -20.03 0.87 32.92
CA ASP A 175 -19.75 0.81 34.35
C ASP A 175 -20.92 0.21 35.15
N ASN A 176 -22.16 0.53 34.79
CA ASN A 176 -23.35 -0.07 35.39
C ASN A 176 -23.47 -1.57 35.08
N GLU A 177 -23.22 -1.98 33.84
CA GLU A 177 -23.28 -3.38 33.44
C GLU A 177 -22.18 -4.23 34.06
N LEU A 178 -20.96 -3.70 34.20
CA LEU A 178 -19.83 -4.37 34.83
C LEU A 178 -20.01 -4.49 36.36
N SER A 179 -20.67 -3.53 36.99
CA SER A 179 -20.97 -3.56 38.44
C SER A 179 -22.31 -4.21 38.80
N ALA A 180 -23.07 -4.67 37.81
CA ALA A 180 -24.39 -5.26 38.01
C ALA A 180 -24.33 -6.50 38.92
N ARG A 181 -25.26 -6.57 39.90
CA ARG A 181 -25.27 -7.67 40.89
C ARG A 181 -25.49 -9.05 40.25
N GLU A 182 -26.22 -9.12 39.14
CA GLU A 182 -26.47 -10.33 38.35
C GLU A 182 -25.18 -10.95 37.77
N ASN A 183 -24.09 -10.18 37.66
CA ASN A 183 -22.80 -10.72 37.20
C ASN A 183 -22.24 -11.79 38.16
N ARG A 184 -22.71 -11.81 39.42
CA ARG A 184 -22.34 -12.86 40.39
C ARG A 184 -22.91 -14.23 40.05
N ASP A 185 -23.98 -14.26 39.27
CA ASP A 185 -24.64 -15.49 38.83
C ASP A 185 -24.05 -16.00 37.49
N ALA A 186 -23.18 -15.21 36.86
CA ALA A 186 -22.49 -15.58 35.63
C ALA A 186 -21.28 -16.49 35.94
N GLU A 187 -21.18 -17.62 35.24
CA GLU A 187 -19.98 -18.47 35.30
C GLU A 187 -18.83 -17.85 34.50
N ASN A 188 -19.16 -17.18 33.39
CA ASN A 188 -18.21 -16.42 32.58
C ASN A 188 -18.85 -15.12 32.08
N ILE A 189 -18.01 -14.10 31.90
CA ILE A 189 -18.39 -12.84 31.27
C ILE A 189 -17.45 -12.62 30.08
N PHE A 190 -18.03 -12.46 28.90
CA PHE A 190 -17.31 -12.16 27.67
C PHE A 190 -17.56 -10.73 27.25
N VAL A 191 -16.51 -10.08 26.72
CA VAL A 191 -16.60 -8.78 26.08
C VAL A 191 -16.35 -8.94 24.60
N PHE A 192 -17.20 -8.34 23.78
CA PHE A 192 -17.04 -8.25 22.33
C PHE A 192 -16.91 -6.79 21.92
N GLN A 193 -15.89 -6.51 21.13
CA GLN A 193 -15.64 -5.18 20.57
C GLN A 193 -14.96 -5.33 19.21
N HIS A 194 -14.74 -4.24 18.47
CA HIS A 194 -14.06 -4.32 17.18
C HIS A 194 -12.55 -4.11 17.31
N ILE A 195 -12.12 -2.96 17.84
CA ILE A 195 -10.70 -2.59 17.99
C ILE A 195 -10.13 -3.30 19.22
N PRO A 196 -9.04 -4.10 19.11
CA PRO A 196 -8.43 -4.74 20.27
C PRO A 196 -7.76 -3.73 21.21
N PRO A 197 -7.68 -4.02 22.52
CA PRO A 197 -6.85 -3.26 23.44
C PRO A 197 -5.38 -3.22 23.01
N PHE A 198 -4.84 -4.33 22.51
CA PHE A 198 -3.47 -4.44 21.99
C PHE A 198 -3.35 -5.61 20.99
N LYS A 199 -2.33 -5.56 20.13
CA LYS A 199 -1.97 -6.59 19.16
C LYS A 199 -1.23 -7.76 19.82
N LYS A 200 -0.16 -7.47 20.57
CA LYS A 200 0.70 -8.49 21.21
C LYS A 200 0.97 -8.21 22.69
N SER A 201 1.13 -6.95 23.06
CA SER A 201 1.47 -6.59 24.43
C SER A 201 0.82 -5.28 24.83
N ARG A 202 0.36 -5.18 26.09
CA ARG A 202 -0.25 -3.96 26.61
C ARG A 202 0.62 -2.71 26.48
N ASN A 203 1.95 -2.89 26.51
CA ASN A 203 2.92 -1.79 26.51
C ASN A 203 3.28 -1.29 25.11
N GLU A 204 2.75 -1.92 24.05
CA GLU A 204 3.02 -1.50 22.67
C GLU A 204 2.51 -0.09 22.40
N GLU A 205 3.17 0.63 21.49
CA GLU A 205 2.80 2.01 21.13
C GLU A 205 1.39 2.14 20.55
N ASP A 206 0.84 3.34 20.72
CA ASP A 206 -0.43 3.73 20.13
C ASP A 206 -0.28 3.77 18.61
N ASP A 207 -1.22 3.10 17.93
CA ASP A 207 -1.24 2.92 16.49
C ASP A 207 -2.70 2.79 16.03
N TYR A 208 -2.94 2.82 14.72
CA TYR A 208 -4.27 2.66 14.13
C TYR A 208 -4.97 1.35 14.57
N PHE A 209 -4.21 0.32 14.88
CA PHE A 209 -4.69 -1.04 15.13
C PHE A 209 -5.02 -1.37 16.60
N ASN A 210 -4.81 -0.44 17.54
CA ASN A 210 -5.01 -0.72 18.97
C ASN A 210 -5.60 0.50 19.72
N LEU A 211 -6.36 0.26 20.78
CA LEU A 211 -6.94 1.35 21.59
C LEU A 211 -5.85 2.20 22.25
N PRO A 212 -5.93 3.53 22.38
CA PRO A 212 -4.88 4.32 23.04
C PRO A 212 -4.49 3.81 24.45
N LYS A 213 -3.20 3.88 24.82
CA LYS A 213 -2.62 3.31 26.05
C LYS A 213 -3.40 3.67 27.32
N ASN A 214 -3.78 4.94 27.47
CA ASN A 214 -4.55 5.43 28.60
C ASN A 214 -5.95 4.80 28.68
N VAL A 215 -6.59 4.59 27.53
CA VAL A 215 -7.94 4.00 27.43
C VAL A 215 -7.87 2.49 27.63
N ARG A 216 -6.91 1.81 27.00
CA ARG A 216 -6.78 0.35 27.10
C ARG A 216 -6.48 -0.11 28.53
N GLU A 217 -5.60 0.56 29.26
CA GLU A 217 -5.26 0.18 30.66
C GLU A 217 -6.45 0.36 31.60
N ASP A 218 -7.23 1.42 31.42
CA ASP A 218 -8.45 1.65 32.19
C ASP A 218 -9.53 0.59 31.91
N LEU A 219 -9.82 0.31 30.63
CA LEU A 219 -10.79 -0.71 30.23
C LEU A 219 -10.39 -2.11 30.70
N LEU A 220 -9.14 -2.53 30.48
CA LEU A 220 -8.63 -3.83 30.93
C LEU A 220 -8.80 -3.99 32.45
N SER A 221 -8.50 -2.93 33.20
CA SER A 221 -8.68 -2.90 34.66
C SER A 221 -10.14 -2.97 35.09
N ARG A 222 -11.07 -2.33 34.36
CA ARG A 222 -12.51 -2.41 34.61
C ARG A 222 -13.06 -3.80 34.30
N TYR A 223 -12.72 -4.36 33.14
CA TYR A 223 -13.13 -5.71 32.73
C TYR A 223 -12.66 -6.77 33.70
N TYR A 224 -11.38 -6.75 34.06
CA TYR A 224 -10.82 -7.77 34.93
C TYR A 224 -11.44 -7.75 36.34
N ARG A 225 -11.66 -6.55 36.90
CA ARG A 225 -12.33 -6.37 38.21
C ARG A 225 -13.78 -6.88 38.20
N ALA A 226 -14.46 -6.76 37.06
CA ALA A 226 -15.82 -7.25 36.88
C ALA A 226 -15.90 -8.78 36.70
N GLY A 227 -14.77 -9.47 36.57
CA GLY A 227 -14.72 -10.92 36.35
C GLY A 227 -14.62 -11.34 34.89
N VAL A 228 -14.43 -10.41 33.95
CA VAL A 228 -14.21 -10.73 32.53
C VAL A 228 -12.86 -11.45 32.38
N ARG A 229 -12.84 -12.53 31.60
CA ARG A 229 -11.63 -13.32 31.31
C ARG A 229 -11.35 -13.50 29.82
N TYR A 230 -12.31 -13.22 28.95
CA TYR A 230 -12.14 -13.31 27.50
C TYR A 230 -12.71 -12.06 26.83
N LEU A 231 -11.91 -11.46 25.95
CA LEU A 231 -12.29 -10.35 25.10
C LEU A 231 -12.05 -10.73 23.64
N PHE A 232 -13.09 -10.63 22.82
CA PHE A 232 -13.07 -10.98 21.40
C PHE A 232 -13.14 -9.72 20.53
N SER A 233 -12.25 -9.64 19.53
CA SER A 233 -12.11 -8.50 18.62
C SER A 233 -11.84 -8.89 17.16
N GLY A 234 -11.99 -7.92 16.26
CA GLY A 234 -11.64 -7.99 14.84
C GLY A 234 -10.49 -7.02 14.52
N HIS A 235 -10.68 -6.18 13.50
CA HIS A 235 -9.86 -5.00 13.12
C HIS A 235 -8.45 -5.28 12.59
N LEU A 236 -7.80 -6.35 13.06
CA LEU A 236 -6.42 -6.64 12.67
C LEU A 236 -6.32 -7.33 11.31
N HIS A 237 -7.38 -8.01 10.85
CA HIS A 237 -7.37 -8.88 9.68
C HIS A 237 -6.35 -10.04 9.74
N TYR A 238 -5.83 -10.35 10.94
CA TYR A 238 -5.01 -11.52 11.24
C TYR A 238 -5.25 -11.96 12.70
N ASN A 239 -5.00 -13.22 12.98
CA ASN A 239 -5.13 -13.79 14.31
C ASN A 239 -4.02 -13.22 15.21
N SER A 240 -4.42 -12.57 16.30
CA SER A 240 -3.51 -12.02 17.28
C SER A 240 -4.16 -12.04 18.66
N GLY A 241 -3.39 -11.69 19.67
CA GLY A 241 -3.88 -11.68 21.03
C GLY A 241 -2.76 -11.76 22.04
N GLY A 242 -3.16 -11.81 23.31
CA GLY A 242 -2.24 -12.01 24.41
C GLY A 242 -2.95 -12.03 25.74
N LEU A 243 -2.22 -12.49 26.75
CA LEU A 243 -2.70 -12.55 28.12
C LEU A 243 -2.37 -11.25 28.84
N TRP A 244 -3.33 -10.72 29.58
CA TRP A 244 -3.16 -9.56 30.44
C TRP A 244 -3.52 -9.90 31.88
N HIS A 245 -2.72 -9.40 32.82
CA HIS A 245 -2.97 -9.57 34.24
C HIS A 245 -2.60 -8.26 34.97
N PRO A 246 -3.45 -7.75 35.88
CA PRO A 246 -3.08 -6.60 36.69
C PRO A 246 -1.98 -6.97 37.69
N GLN A 247 -1.05 -6.05 37.94
CA GLN A 247 -0.03 -6.22 38.98
C GLN A 247 -0.70 -6.17 40.36
N GLY A 248 -0.68 -7.29 41.09
CA GLY A 248 -1.31 -7.42 42.42
C GLY A 248 -2.80 -7.79 42.41
N GLY A 249 -3.31 -8.41 41.33
CA GLY A 249 -4.68 -8.91 41.25
C GLY A 249 -4.99 -10.04 42.23
N SER A 250 -6.27 -10.18 42.61
CA SER A 250 -6.79 -11.16 43.57
C SER A 250 -7.06 -12.56 42.99
N SER A 251 -6.89 -12.75 41.68
CA SER A 251 -7.20 -13.98 40.94
C SER A 251 -6.01 -14.33 40.06
N ASP A 252 -5.56 -15.59 40.02
CA ASP A 252 -4.41 -15.99 39.18
C ASP A 252 -4.75 -16.13 37.69
N THR A 253 -6.03 -16.03 37.32
CA THR A 253 -6.48 -16.23 35.94
C THR A 253 -6.33 -14.92 35.15
N PRO A 254 -5.53 -14.89 34.07
CA PRO A 254 -5.38 -13.72 33.22
C PRO A 254 -6.64 -13.44 32.40
N LEU A 255 -6.78 -12.20 31.93
CA LEU A 255 -7.71 -11.80 30.87
C LEU A 255 -7.05 -12.07 29.52
N GLU A 256 -7.69 -12.89 28.70
CA GLU A 256 -7.24 -13.22 27.35
C GLU A 256 -7.86 -12.28 26.31
N ILE A 257 -7.02 -11.66 25.49
CA ILE A 257 -7.40 -10.81 24.38
C ILE A 257 -7.28 -11.62 23.09
N ILE A 258 -8.35 -11.71 22.31
CA ILE A 258 -8.47 -12.59 21.15
C ILE A 258 -8.94 -11.77 19.94
N SER A 259 -8.03 -11.45 19.03
CA SER A 259 -8.38 -10.90 17.72
C SER A 259 -8.45 -12.02 16.68
N SER A 260 -9.56 -12.07 15.95
CA SER A 260 -9.79 -13.03 14.87
C SER A 260 -9.46 -12.41 13.51
N SER A 261 -8.88 -13.22 12.61
CA SER A 261 -8.65 -12.79 11.24
C SER A 261 -9.96 -12.59 10.48
N ALA A 262 -9.92 -11.72 9.47
CA ALA A 262 -11.06 -11.27 8.68
C ALA A 262 -11.70 -12.39 7.85
N VAL A 263 -13.00 -12.25 7.58
CA VAL A 263 -13.72 -13.04 6.57
C VAL A 263 -13.41 -12.53 5.17
N GLY A 264 -13.39 -11.21 4.98
CA GLY A 264 -13.19 -10.57 3.67
C GLY A 264 -11.74 -10.63 3.18
N LEU A 265 -10.91 -9.71 3.66
CA LEU A 265 -9.51 -9.54 3.23
C LEU A 265 -8.55 -9.74 4.41
N GLN A 266 -7.48 -10.52 4.26
CA GLN A 266 -6.46 -10.69 5.31
C GLN A 266 -5.27 -9.75 5.09
N LEU A 267 -4.74 -9.15 6.17
CA LEU A 267 -3.54 -8.29 6.13
C LEU A 267 -2.25 -9.05 6.50
N GLY A 268 -2.37 -10.32 6.89
CA GLY A 268 -1.27 -11.19 7.29
C GLY A 268 -1.17 -12.47 6.46
N HIS A 269 -0.62 -13.53 7.07
CA HIS A 269 -0.49 -14.85 6.45
C HIS A 269 -1.70 -15.76 6.70
N ASP A 270 -2.66 -15.32 7.53
CA ASP A 270 -3.89 -16.05 7.77
C ASP A 270 -4.72 -16.15 6.48
N LYS A 271 -5.51 -17.23 6.41
CA LYS A 271 -6.51 -17.43 5.36
C LYS A 271 -7.88 -16.97 5.85
N PRO A 272 -8.83 -16.67 4.94
CA PRO A 272 -10.23 -16.45 5.31
C PRO A 272 -10.79 -17.63 6.10
N GLY A 273 -11.52 -17.34 7.16
CA GLY A 273 -11.94 -18.35 8.12
C GLY A 273 -12.87 -17.81 9.20
N LEU A 274 -13.11 -18.66 10.20
CA LEU A 274 -13.95 -18.36 11.35
C LEU A 274 -13.33 -18.90 12.63
N ARG A 275 -13.68 -18.33 13.78
CA ARG A 275 -13.26 -18.84 15.08
C ARG A 275 -14.40 -19.58 15.75
N ILE A 276 -14.14 -20.82 16.12
CA ILE A 276 -15.06 -21.65 16.91
C ILE A 276 -14.66 -21.51 18.38
N VAL A 277 -15.62 -21.13 19.22
CA VAL A 277 -15.44 -21.01 20.66
C VAL A 277 -16.35 -22.00 21.36
N ARG A 278 -15.76 -22.87 22.17
CA ARG A 278 -16.46 -23.87 22.98
C ARG A 278 -16.40 -23.44 24.44
N VAL A 279 -17.57 -23.32 25.04
CA VAL A 279 -17.77 -22.94 26.43
C VAL A 279 -18.19 -24.18 27.19
N ALA A 280 -17.43 -24.52 28.23
CA ALA A 280 -17.81 -25.50 29.23
C ALA A 280 -17.78 -24.86 30.63
N LEU A 281 -18.37 -25.54 31.62
CA LEU A 281 -18.54 -25.04 33.01
C LEU A 281 -17.30 -24.39 33.64
N SER A 282 -16.08 -24.84 33.31
CA SER A 282 -14.83 -24.32 33.90
C SER A 282 -13.77 -23.89 32.89
N THR A 283 -14.01 -24.08 31.59
CA THR A 283 -12.99 -23.88 30.55
C THR A 283 -13.63 -23.35 29.29
N VAL A 284 -13.01 -22.32 28.71
CA VAL A 284 -13.34 -21.84 27.38
C VAL A 284 -12.16 -22.16 26.48
N THR A 285 -12.43 -22.82 25.37
CA THR A 285 -11.41 -23.14 24.36
C THR A 285 -11.84 -22.53 23.05
N HIS A 286 -10.91 -21.94 22.31
CA HIS A 286 -11.21 -21.37 21.01
C HIS A 286 -10.11 -21.67 20.00
N LYS A 287 -10.51 -21.87 18.74
CA LYS A 287 -9.58 -22.11 17.64
C LYS A 287 -10.10 -21.47 16.37
N TYR A 288 -9.19 -20.85 15.63
CA TYR A 288 -9.48 -20.31 14.30
C TYR A 288 -9.29 -21.43 13.27
N PHE A 289 -10.23 -21.53 12.34
CA PHE A 289 -10.19 -22.49 11.24
C PHE A 289 -10.36 -21.74 9.92
N ALA A 290 -9.48 -22.02 8.97
CA ALA A 290 -9.64 -21.52 7.61
C ALA A 290 -10.82 -22.23 6.93
N PHE A 291 -11.52 -21.56 6.01
CA PHE A 291 -12.64 -22.19 5.29
C PHE A 291 -12.21 -23.45 4.54
N ASP A 292 -11.01 -23.44 3.95
CA ASP A 292 -10.46 -24.61 3.25
C ASP A 292 -10.33 -25.84 4.19
N GLU A 293 -10.03 -25.63 5.47
CA GLU A 293 -9.89 -26.73 6.46
C GLU A 293 -11.26 -27.31 6.82
N LEU A 294 -12.26 -26.46 7.06
CA LEU A 294 -13.62 -26.86 7.39
C LEU A 294 -14.34 -27.52 6.21
N GLU A 295 -14.00 -27.13 4.98
CA GLU A 295 -14.55 -27.72 3.76
C GLU A 295 -13.98 -29.11 3.48
N GLN A 296 -12.71 -29.36 3.85
CA GLN A 296 -12.06 -30.66 3.71
C GLN A 296 -12.53 -31.66 4.77
N ASP A 297 -12.65 -31.22 6.02
CA ASP A 297 -13.13 -32.04 7.12
C ASP A 297 -14.03 -31.21 8.05
N PRO A 298 -15.36 -31.27 7.86
CA PRO A 298 -16.31 -30.57 8.73
C PRO A 298 -16.23 -31.00 10.21
N ASN A 299 -15.73 -32.21 10.48
CA ASN A 299 -15.60 -32.75 11.83
C ASN A 299 -14.27 -32.38 12.49
N ILE A 300 -13.37 -31.66 11.80
CA ILE A 300 -12.10 -31.18 12.39
C ILE A 300 -12.35 -30.27 13.61
N ALA A 301 -13.51 -29.61 13.63
CA ALA A 301 -13.98 -28.82 14.76
C ALA A 301 -14.25 -29.66 16.02
N GLU A 302 -14.53 -30.97 15.87
CA GLU A 302 -14.82 -31.91 16.98
C GLU A 302 -13.56 -32.61 17.51
N ILE A 303 -12.62 -32.98 16.63
CA ILE A 303 -11.44 -33.80 16.96
C ILE A 303 -10.47 -33.09 17.94
N SER A 304 -10.53 -31.75 18.02
CA SER A 304 -9.70 -30.94 18.91
C SER A 304 -9.88 -31.24 20.42
N HIS A 305 -10.87 -32.05 20.82
CA HIS A 305 -11.01 -32.50 22.21
C HIS A 305 -9.97 -33.54 22.67
N THR A 306 -9.28 -34.23 21.75
CA THR A 306 -8.48 -35.43 22.10
C THR A 306 -6.96 -35.24 22.13
N TYR A 307 -6.41 -34.16 21.57
CA TYR A 307 -4.95 -34.01 21.40
C TYR A 307 -4.25 -33.02 22.33
N ASP A 308 -4.96 -32.26 23.16
CA ASP A 308 -4.31 -31.31 24.08
C ASP A 308 -3.73 -31.93 25.37
N PHE A 309 -3.82 -33.26 25.54
CA PHE A 309 -3.23 -33.95 26.70
C PHE A 309 -1.89 -34.65 26.46
N LEU A 310 -1.41 -34.75 25.21
CA LEU A 310 -0.15 -35.43 24.90
C LEU A 310 0.55 -34.81 23.68
N SER A 311 1.40 -33.80 23.88
CA SER A 311 2.61 -33.65 23.07
C SER A 311 3.56 -32.59 23.65
N LEU A 312 4.33 -33.01 24.65
CA LEU A 312 5.66 -32.47 24.94
C LEU A 312 6.67 -33.35 24.20
N LYS A 313 7.61 -32.70 23.50
CA LYS A 313 8.89 -33.20 22.91
C LYS A 313 8.91 -33.61 21.42
N GLY A 314 9.34 -32.64 20.60
CA GLY A 314 10.45 -32.71 19.64
C GLY A 314 10.55 -33.85 18.62
N THR A 315 10.54 -33.53 17.32
CA THR A 315 11.72 -33.46 16.41
C THR A 315 11.29 -33.36 14.92
N PRO A 316 12.17 -32.91 13.99
CA PRO A 316 11.86 -32.60 12.59
C PRO A 316 12.26 -33.71 11.58
N TRP A 317 12.14 -33.44 10.28
CA TRP A 317 12.49 -34.23 9.06
C TRP A 317 11.31 -35.07 8.49
N ILE A 318 10.92 -35.04 7.20
CA ILE A 318 11.69 -35.40 5.98
C ILE A 318 11.09 -34.73 4.71
N ARG A 319 11.96 -34.44 3.72
CA ARG A 319 11.68 -33.99 2.35
C ARG A 319 11.31 -35.13 1.38
N GLY A 320 10.42 -34.83 0.43
CA GLY A 320 10.63 -35.04 -1.02
C GLY A 320 10.23 -36.38 -1.68
N LEU A 321 9.48 -36.31 -2.79
CA LEU A 321 9.89 -36.86 -4.11
C LEU A 321 8.91 -36.50 -5.27
N LEU A 322 9.52 -36.05 -6.39
CA LEU A 322 9.23 -36.17 -7.84
C LEU A 322 7.82 -36.59 -8.36
N ARG A 323 7.16 -35.87 -9.30
CA ARG A 323 7.43 -35.57 -10.75
C ARG A 323 7.05 -36.71 -11.73
N CYS A 324 6.03 -36.49 -12.59
CA CYS A 324 5.82 -37.08 -13.95
C CYS A 324 4.80 -36.22 -14.75
N LEU A 325 5.21 -35.46 -15.79
CA LEU A 325 5.18 -35.73 -17.27
C LEU A 325 3.82 -35.44 -17.97
N LEU A 326 3.68 -34.32 -18.71
CA LEU A 326 3.71 -34.12 -20.20
C LEU A 326 2.51 -34.73 -20.97
N LEU A 327 1.54 -33.95 -21.50
CA LEU A 327 1.43 -33.22 -22.81
C LEU A 327 0.05 -33.61 -23.47
N PRO A 328 -0.39 -33.07 -24.64
CA PRO A 328 -1.13 -31.80 -24.86
C PRO A 328 -2.48 -32.02 -25.62
N ASN A 329 -3.27 -30.97 -25.90
CA ASN A 329 -4.09 -30.96 -27.14
C ASN A 329 -4.55 -29.56 -27.61
N ARG A 330 -4.47 -29.40 -28.94
CA ARG A 330 -4.83 -28.25 -29.80
C ARG A 330 -6.30 -28.29 -30.23
N ILE A 331 -6.92 -27.12 -30.47
CA ILE A 331 -7.94 -26.85 -31.52
C ILE A 331 -7.85 -25.34 -31.86
N ALA A 332 -7.24 -24.89 -32.97
CA ALA A 332 -7.70 -24.76 -34.37
C ALA A 332 -8.71 -23.61 -34.63
N PHE A 333 -8.22 -22.58 -35.34
CA PHE A 333 -8.97 -21.46 -35.95
C PHE A 333 -9.46 -21.86 -37.36
N THR A 334 -10.67 -21.44 -37.74
CA THR A 334 -11.09 -21.32 -39.16
C THR A 334 -11.93 -20.06 -39.36
N ARG A 335 -11.75 -19.42 -40.52
CA ARG A 335 -12.29 -18.13 -40.95
C ARG A 335 -12.90 -18.32 -42.36
N SER A 336 -14.09 -17.80 -42.63
CA SER A 336 -14.68 -17.60 -43.98
C SER A 336 -15.86 -16.62 -43.86
N SER A 337 -15.80 -15.37 -44.34
CA SER A 337 -15.95 -14.83 -45.71
C SER A 337 -17.39 -14.43 -46.10
N LEU A 338 -17.61 -13.11 -46.08
CA LEU A 338 -18.56 -12.20 -46.77
C LEU A 338 -19.57 -12.72 -47.82
N SER A 339 -20.79 -12.13 -47.81
CA SER A 339 -21.40 -11.45 -48.98
C SER A 339 -22.69 -10.64 -48.68
N ASP A 340 -22.66 -9.34 -49.00
CA ASP A 340 -23.65 -8.50 -49.74
C ASP A 340 -25.18 -8.42 -49.42
N SER A 341 -25.58 -7.23 -48.93
CA SER A 341 -26.39 -6.20 -49.65
C SER A 341 -27.77 -5.75 -49.09
N LYS A 342 -27.92 -4.40 -49.10
CA LYS A 342 -29.03 -3.58 -49.66
C LYS A 342 -30.21 -3.06 -48.78
N TYR A 343 -30.33 -1.71 -48.81
CA TYR A 343 -31.48 -0.80 -48.49
C TYR A 343 -31.96 -0.76 -47.03
N SER A 344 -32.60 0.28 -46.48
CA SER A 344 -32.75 1.74 -46.71
C SER A 344 -33.81 2.19 -45.70
N SER A 345 -33.71 3.44 -45.22
CA SER A 345 -34.80 4.32 -44.77
C SER A 345 -35.60 3.98 -43.50
N THR A 346 -35.33 4.79 -42.48
CA THR A 346 -36.30 5.54 -41.64
C THR A 346 -37.37 4.78 -40.86
N SER A 347 -37.33 4.88 -39.53
CA SER A 347 -38.29 5.74 -38.81
C SER A 347 -37.89 5.93 -37.34
N LEU A 348 -37.78 7.22 -37.00
CA LEU A 348 -37.96 7.89 -35.71
C LEU A 348 -38.40 7.02 -34.52
N LEU A 349 -37.59 7.05 -33.46
CA LEU A 349 -38.14 7.12 -32.11
C LEU A 349 -37.44 8.24 -31.32
N SER A 350 -38.29 8.87 -30.53
CA SER A 350 -38.28 10.24 -30.05
C SER A 350 -37.27 10.53 -28.96
N SER A 351 -36.76 11.76 -29.03
CA SER A 351 -35.95 12.44 -28.04
C SER A 351 -36.37 12.23 -26.58
N LEU A 352 -35.49 11.62 -25.79
CA LEU A 352 -35.32 11.97 -24.39
C LEU A 352 -34.15 12.96 -24.32
N ARG A 353 -34.46 14.25 -24.49
CA ARG A 353 -33.58 15.32 -24.05
C ARG A 353 -33.61 15.32 -22.53
N VAL A 354 -32.62 14.68 -21.91
CA VAL A 354 -32.29 14.95 -20.51
C VAL A 354 -31.53 16.28 -20.49
N ALA A 355 -32.01 17.20 -19.67
CA ALA A 355 -31.44 18.52 -19.49
C ALA A 355 -29.95 18.40 -19.12
N SER A 356 -29.09 19.18 -19.78
CA SER A 356 -27.69 19.28 -19.41
C SER A 356 -27.59 19.97 -18.05
N GLU A 357 -27.48 19.20 -16.98
CA GLU A 357 -26.87 19.71 -15.76
C GLU A 357 -25.40 19.99 -16.04
N ALA A 358 -24.97 21.20 -15.73
CA ALA A 358 -23.59 21.62 -15.87
C ALA A 358 -22.72 20.74 -14.98
N VAL A 359 -21.95 19.84 -15.61
CA VAL A 359 -20.88 19.09 -14.98
C VAL A 359 -20.00 20.10 -14.24
N ARG A 360 -19.94 20.02 -12.91
CA ARG A 360 -18.96 20.76 -12.13
C ARG A 360 -17.59 20.26 -12.58
N GLU A 361 -16.89 21.06 -13.38
CA GLU A 361 -15.51 20.82 -13.78
C GLU A 361 -14.60 20.84 -12.55
N LEU A 362 -14.48 19.69 -11.87
CA LEU A 362 -13.33 19.41 -11.03
C LEU A 362 -12.16 19.18 -12.00
N ASN A 363 -11.51 20.28 -12.40
CA ASN A 363 -10.32 20.29 -13.25
C ASN A 363 -9.12 19.64 -12.52
N ILE A 364 -9.18 18.32 -12.33
CA ILE A 364 -8.09 17.50 -11.81
C ILE A 364 -7.35 16.96 -13.05
N PRO A 365 -6.13 17.45 -13.35
CA PRO A 365 -5.41 17.00 -14.53
C PRO A 365 -5.06 15.52 -14.41
N LEU A 366 -5.08 14.79 -15.52
CA LEU A 366 -4.65 13.38 -15.60
C LEU A 366 -3.14 13.18 -15.42
N THR A 367 -2.40 14.27 -15.19
CA THR A 367 -0.95 14.28 -15.06
C THR A 367 -0.53 13.99 -13.63
N THR A 368 0.71 13.58 -13.43
CA THR A 368 1.35 13.37 -12.12
C THR A 368 1.56 14.68 -11.33
N GLY A 369 0.92 15.78 -11.73
CA GLY A 369 1.06 17.11 -11.13
C GLY A 369 2.27 17.91 -11.62
N LYS A 370 3.17 17.33 -12.44
CA LYS A 370 4.35 18.02 -12.97
C LYS A 370 4.07 18.93 -14.17
N SER A 371 2.99 18.68 -14.92
CA SER A 371 2.74 19.30 -16.22
C SER A 371 1.60 20.35 -16.23
N MET A 372 1.26 20.98 -15.09
CA MET A 372 0.23 22.04 -15.09
C MET A 372 0.72 23.40 -15.62
N ILE A 373 2.02 23.58 -15.84
CA ILE A 373 2.60 24.80 -16.43
C ILE A 373 3.76 24.37 -17.34
N PRO A 374 3.89 24.89 -18.57
CA PRO A 374 5.13 24.71 -19.34
C PRO A 374 6.30 25.13 -18.46
N LYS A 375 7.20 24.20 -18.11
CA LYS A 375 8.45 24.56 -17.43
C LYS A 375 9.09 25.65 -18.30
N PRO A 376 9.40 26.85 -17.77
CA PRO A 376 10.08 27.86 -18.56
C PRO A 376 11.36 27.24 -19.10
N GLN A 377 11.63 27.49 -20.37
CA GLN A 377 12.80 27.01 -21.11
C GLN A 377 14.06 27.46 -20.36
N ARG A 378 14.58 26.60 -19.48
CA ARG A 378 15.76 26.89 -18.69
C ARG A 378 16.49 25.59 -18.40
N PHE A 379 17.69 25.48 -18.96
CA PHE A 379 18.71 24.49 -18.61
C PHE A 379 19.16 24.54 -17.13
N ALA A 380 18.63 25.46 -16.31
CA ALA A 380 18.85 25.54 -14.87
C ALA A 380 17.92 26.57 -14.21
N PRO A 381 17.50 26.41 -12.94
CA PRO A 381 17.09 27.54 -12.12
C PRO A 381 18.22 28.59 -12.06
N SER A 382 17.86 29.88 -11.98
CA SER A 382 18.82 30.95 -11.71
C SER A 382 19.56 30.66 -10.41
N HIS A 383 20.88 30.56 -10.50
CA HIS A 383 21.80 30.33 -9.38
C HIS A 383 21.38 31.15 -8.14
N PRO A 384 21.17 30.52 -6.97
CA PRO A 384 21.48 31.22 -5.73
C PRO A 384 22.95 31.64 -5.85
N LYS A 385 23.27 32.85 -5.39
CA LYS A 385 24.66 33.35 -5.31
C LYS A 385 25.59 32.22 -4.85
N PRO A 386 26.82 32.11 -5.39
CA PRO A 386 27.77 31.11 -4.92
C PRO A 386 27.79 31.15 -3.39
N PHE A 387 27.48 30.01 -2.77
CA PHE A 387 27.67 29.90 -1.33
C PHE A 387 29.14 30.24 -1.09
N ALA A 388 29.38 31.24 -0.25
CA ALA A 388 30.72 31.74 0.04
C ALA A 388 31.59 30.73 0.82
N ASP A 389 31.09 29.52 1.03
CA ASP A 389 31.73 28.46 1.80
C ASP A 389 32.53 27.54 0.86
N ASN A 390 33.85 27.60 0.95
CA ASN A 390 34.84 26.89 0.13
C ASN A 390 34.77 25.34 0.17
N ASN A 391 33.77 24.73 0.82
CA ASN A 391 33.70 23.28 1.08
C ASN A 391 32.44 22.60 0.53
N LEU A 392 31.66 23.25 -0.35
CA LEU A 392 30.45 22.69 -0.96
C LEU A 392 30.68 22.28 -2.41
N PHE A 393 30.33 21.04 -2.74
CA PHE A 393 30.52 20.37 -4.02
C PHE A 393 29.20 19.82 -4.54
N ARG A 394 29.14 19.45 -5.82
CA ARG A 394 27.87 19.11 -6.49
C ARG A 394 27.95 17.79 -7.25
N VAL A 395 26.82 17.09 -7.27
CA VAL A 395 26.59 15.93 -8.14
C VAL A 395 25.30 16.15 -8.91
N SER A 396 25.36 16.05 -10.23
CA SER A 396 24.25 16.36 -11.13
C SER A 396 24.04 15.20 -12.09
N ALA A 397 22.80 14.72 -12.20
CA ALA A 397 22.43 13.63 -13.09
C ALA A 397 21.50 14.13 -14.20
N PHE A 398 21.74 13.69 -15.44
CA PHE A 398 21.05 14.15 -16.65
C PHE A 398 20.51 12.97 -17.46
N GLY A 399 19.21 12.97 -17.72
CA GLY A 399 18.54 11.97 -18.54
C GLY A 399 18.52 12.39 -20.01
N ILE A 400 19.41 11.81 -20.83
CA ILE A 400 19.68 12.30 -22.18
C ILE A 400 19.08 11.43 -23.30
N GLY A 401 18.69 10.19 -23.00
CA GLY A 401 18.11 9.29 -24.00
C GLY A 401 17.42 8.04 -23.42
N GLN A 402 16.90 7.20 -24.30
CA GLN A 402 16.28 5.94 -23.88
C GLN A 402 17.33 4.90 -23.44
N SER A 403 18.44 4.81 -24.18
CA SER A 403 19.65 4.05 -23.81
C SER A 403 20.88 4.67 -24.47
N ILE A 404 22.06 4.44 -23.90
CA ILE A 404 23.35 4.88 -24.44
C ILE A 404 24.14 3.66 -24.90
N ASN A 405 24.74 3.75 -26.09
CA ASN A 405 25.66 2.72 -26.57
C ASN A 405 27.06 2.93 -25.98
N LEU A 406 27.36 2.26 -24.87
CA LEU A 406 28.64 2.40 -24.16
C LEU A 406 29.85 2.05 -25.04
N SER A 407 29.74 1.06 -25.92
CA SER A 407 30.85 0.66 -26.80
C SER A 407 31.26 1.77 -27.78
N GLN A 408 30.28 2.51 -28.29
CA GLN A 408 30.50 3.64 -29.19
C GLN A 408 30.99 4.86 -28.42
N VAL A 409 30.40 5.16 -27.25
CA VAL A 409 30.88 6.24 -26.38
C VAL A 409 32.35 6.05 -26.02
N SER A 410 32.77 4.83 -25.64
CA SER A 410 34.17 4.55 -25.32
C SER A 410 35.14 4.74 -26.50
N SER A 411 34.64 4.73 -27.75
CA SER A 411 35.45 4.82 -28.97
C SER A 411 35.41 6.21 -29.60
N ALA A 412 34.27 6.91 -29.50
CA ALA A 412 34.00 8.20 -30.14
C ALA A 412 34.20 9.39 -29.19
N PHE A 413 34.02 9.21 -27.88
CA PHE A 413 34.21 10.27 -26.91
C PHE A 413 35.71 10.47 -26.64
N ASP A 414 36.28 11.59 -27.08
CA ASP A 414 37.68 11.93 -26.83
C ASP A 414 37.88 12.44 -25.38
N TYR A 415 37.70 11.53 -24.42
CA TYR A 415 37.84 11.80 -23.00
C TYR A 415 39.28 12.16 -22.62
N VAL A 416 40.28 11.72 -23.40
CA VAL A 416 41.70 12.01 -23.16
C VAL A 416 42.00 13.47 -23.44
N ALA A 417 41.50 14.04 -24.55
CA ALA A 417 41.64 15.47 -24.84
C ALA A 417 40.96 16.35 -23.78
N MET A 418 39.90 15.86 -23.14
CA MET A 418 39.18 16.56 -22.05
C MET A 418 39.83 16.34 -20.66
N GLY A 419 40.95 15.60 -20.57
CA GLY A 419 41.70 15.39 -19.33
C GLY A 419 41.17 14.29 -18.41
N TYR A 420 40.36 13.38 -18.95
CA TYR A 420 39.81 12.23 -18.24
C TYR A 420 40.54 10.92 -18.63
N ARG A 421 40.49 9.94 -17.72
CA ARG A 421 40.85 8.54 -17.97
C ARG A 421 39.64 7.65 -17.74
N CYS A 422 39.46 6.63 -18.59
CA CYS A 422 38.46 5.60 -18.36
C CYS A 422 38.98 4.58 -17.34
N LEU A 423 38.27 4.39 -16.23
CA LEU A 423 38.59 3.36 -15.25
C LEU A 423 38.14 1.99 -15.77
N ARG A 424 38.96 0.96 -15.52
CA ARG A 424 38.61 -0.42 -15.82
C ARG A 424 37.82 -0.99 -14.65
N LEU A 425 36.51 -1.17 -14.84
CA LEU A 425 35.61 -1.75 -13.85
C LEU A 425 35.58 -3.28 -13.97
N PRO A 426 35.02 -4.00 -12.98
CA PRO A 426 34.73 -5.43 -13.10
C PRO A 426 33.86 -5.72 -14.33
N PRO A 427 34.01 -6.89 -14.99
CA PRO A 427 33.29 -7.22 -16.23
C PRO A 427 31.76 -7.23 -16.05
N GLU A 428 31.27 -7.45 -14.83
CA GLU A 428 29.86 -7.42 -14.48
C GLU A 428 29.28 -5.99 -14.56
N VAL A 429 30.08 -4.98 -14.19
CA VAL A 429 29.68 -3.56 -14.15
C VAL A 429 29.97 -2.83 -15.46
N THR A 430 31.05 -3.21 -16.15
CA THR A 430 31.53 -2.55 -17.38
C THR A 430 30.51 -2.59 -18.53
N ASN A 431 29.61 -3.57 -18.53
CA ASN A 431 28.56 -3.69 -19.53
C ASN A 431 27.40 -2.69 -19.33
N GLU A 432 27.31 -2.09 -18.14
CA GLU A 432 26.20 -1.22 -17.74
C GLU A 432 26.66 0.22 -17.45
N ILE A 433 27.93 0.43 -17.09
CA ILE A 433 28.48 1.72 -16.67
C ILE A 433 29.88 1.95 -17.25
N LEU A 434 30.11 3.14 -17.81
CA LEU A 434 31.45 3.69 -18.05
C LEU A 434 31.78 4.74 -16.99
N PHE A 435 32.99 4.67 -16.44
CA PHE A 435 33.47 5.61 -15.43
C PHE A 435 34.69 6.34 -15.99
N PHE A 436 34.55 7.65 -16.20
CA PHE A 436 35.66 8.55 -16.49
C PHE A 436 36.02 9.37 -15.24
N THR A 437 37.29 9.45 -14.90
CA THR A 437 37.80 10.23 -13.76
C THR A 437 38.98 11.07 -14.21
N THR A 438 39.28 12.17 -13.53
CA THR A 438 40.48 12.96 -13.83
C THR A 438 41.74 12.31 -13.27
N SER A 439 42.89 12.65 -13.84
CA SER A 439 44.21 12.14 -13.42
C SER A 439 44.74 12.75 -12.11
N PHE A 440 43.99 13.67 -11.50
CA PHE A 440 44.39 14.42 -10.30
C PHE A 440 44.16 13.61 -9.01
N ASP A 441 44.80 14.05 -7.93
CA ASP A 441 44.71 13.42 -6.61
C ASP A 441 43.25 13.35 -6.12
N VAL A 442 42.82 12.16 -5.67
CA VAL A 442 41.47 11.94 -5.13
C VAL A 442 41.25 12.76 -3.85
N HIS A 443 42.34 13.20 -3.20
CA HIS A 443 42.32 14.09 -2.03
C HIS A 443 42.08 15.59 -2.35
N ASP A 444 42.12 16.02 -3.62
CA ASP A 444 41.80 17.39 -4.03
C ASP A 444 40.38 17.46 -4.62
N PRO A 445 39.34 17.64 -3.77
CA PRO A 445 37.96 17.65 -4.24
C PRO A 445 37.63 18.82 -5.14
N VAL A 446 38.48 19.86 -5.21
CA VAL A 446 38.29 21.02 -6.09
C VAL A 446 38.67 20.69 -7.53
N LYS A 447 39.62 19.77 -7.73
CA LYS A 447 40.11 19.39 -9.08
C LYS A 447 39.66 18.01 -9.53
N HIS A 448 39.29 17.14 -8.59
CA HIS A 448 38.79 15.81 -8.90
C HIS A 448 37.38 15.90 -9.49
N ARG A 449 37.19 15.28 -10.66
CA ARG A 449 35.92 15.25 -11.39
C ARG A 449 35.66 13.83 -11.87
N ASP A 450 34.44 13.35 -11.66
CA ASP A 450 34.00 12.03 -12.10
C ASP A 450 32.78 12.13 -13.00
N VAL A 451 32.77 11.33 -14.05
CA VAL A 451 31.71 11.24 -15.04
C VAL A 451 31.32 9.79 -15.20
N LEU A 452 30.08 9.46 -14.84
CA LEU A 452 29.54 8.12 -14.95
C LEU A 452 28.45 8.11 -16.02
N VAL A 453 28.61 7.24 -17.01
CA VAL A 453 27.68 7.08 -18.13
C VAL A 453 26.98 5.74 -17.99
N PHE A 454 25.67 5.78 -17.76
CA PHE A 454 24.85 4.59 -17.57
C PHE A 454 24.15 4.20 -18.86
N LYS A 455 24.16 2.90 -19.18
CA LYS A 455 23.46 2.33 -20.35
C LYS A 455 21.96 2.68 -20.39
N ILE A 456 21.34 2.91 -19.23
CA ILE A 456 19.94 3.33 -19.11
C ILE A 456 19.65 4.73 -19.67
N GLY A 457 20.65 5.45 -20.20
CA GLY A 457 20.45 6.74 -20.87
C GLY A 457 20.64 7.94 -19.95
N VAL A 458 21.39 7.78 -18.87
CA VAL A 458 21.62 8.81 -17.85
C VAL A 458 23.12 9.02 -17.66
N VAL A 459 23.54 10.27 -17.51
CA VAL A 459 24.92 10.67 -17.22
C VAL A 459 24.95 11.37 -15.86
N VAL A 460 25.85 10.95 -14.97
CA VAL A 460 26.05 11.53 -13.64
C VAL A 460 27.42 12.20 -13.58
N LEU A 461 27.44 13.45 -13.16
CA LEU A 461 28.61 14.32 -13.16
C LEU A 461 28.90 14.78 -11.74
N TRP A 462 30.10 14.49 -11.25
CA TRP A 462 30.61 14.89 -9.95
C TRP A 462 31.58 16.06 -10.11
N ASN A 463 31.23 17.19 -9.49
CA ASN A 463 32.05 18.40 -9.45
C ASN A 463 32.49 18.92 -10.84
N VAL A 464 31.67 18.67 -11.86
CA VAL A 464 31.89 19.16 -13.23
C VAL A 464 31.28 20.54 -13.37
N SER A 465 32.00 21.46 -14.02
CA SER A 465 31.49 22.81 -14.29
C SER A 465 30.33 22.78 -15.29
N LYS A 466 29.47 23.80 -15.27
CA LYS A 466 28.30 23.86 -16.17
C LYS A 466 28.69 23.80 -17.65
N SER A 467 29.67 24.60 -18.08
CA SER A 467 30.12 24.62 -19.48
C SER A 467 30.68 23.27 -19.93
N GLU A 468 31.43 22.61 -19.05
CA GLU A 468 31.98 21.28 -19.31
C GLU A 468 30.87 20.22 -19.35
N SER A 469 29.86 20.32 -18.47
CA SER A 469 28.71 19.41 -18.48
C SER A 469 27.92 19.47 -19.79
N GLU A 470 27.73 20.69 -20.34
CA GLU A 470 27.02 20.89 -21.61
C GLU A 470 27.80 20.27 -22.78
N GLU A 471 29.12 20.43 -22.82
CA GLU A 471 29.98 19.83 -23.84
C GLU A 471 29.97 18.29 -23.77
N ILE A 472 30.08 17.73 -22.57
CA ILE A 472 30.05 16.27 -22.34
C ILE A 472 28.70 15.69 -22.76
N ILE A 473 27.60 16.31 -22.35
CA ILE A 473 26.26 15.88 -22.70
C ILE A 473 26.04 15.95 -24.22
N ALA A 474 26.48 17.04 -24.87
CA ALA A 474 26.35 17.20 -26.31
C ALA A 474 27.05 16.08 -27.08
N LYS A 475 28.27 15.72 -26.70
CA LYS A 475 29.04 14.63 -27.33
C LYS A 475 28.45 13.25 -27.08
N ILE A 476 28.10 12.92 -25.83
CA ILE A 476 27.55 11.59 -25.49
C ILE A 476 26.18 11.37 -26.15
N ARG A 477 25.40 12.45 -26.33
CA ARG A 477 24.07 12.41 -26.94
C ARG A 477 24.09 11.92 -28.38
N GLU A 478 25.17 12.11 -29.13
CA GLU A 478 25.28 11.60 -30.51
C GLU A 478 25.20 10.07 -30.56
N GLU A 479 25.61 9.40 -29.47
CA GLU A 479 25.62 7.95 -29.31
C GLU A 479 24.41 7.39 -28.55
N CYS A 480 23.37 8.23 -28.35
CA CYS A 480 22.13 7.83 -27.69
C CYS A 480 21.13 7.21 -28.67
N ASN A 481 20.53 6.09 -28.26
CA ASN A 481 19.32 5.59 -28.90
C ASN A 481 18.13 6.46 -28.48
N ARG A 482 17.49 7.11 -29.47
CA ARG A 482 16.37 8.05 -29.29
C ARG A 482 16.73 9.18 -28.30
N PRO A 483 17.58 10.14 -28.70
CA PRO A 483 17.97 11.24 -27.85
C PRO A 483 16.76 12.14 -27.53
N ILE A 484 16.66 12.58 -26.28
CA ILE A 484 15.60 13.46 -25.80
C ILE A 484 15.95 14.90 -26.17
N ALA A 485 15.03 15.69 -26.70
CA ALA A 485 15.26 17.11 -27.05
C ALA A 485 15.92 17.87 -25.88
N LEU A 486 16.84 18.80 -26.17
CA LEU A 486 17.64 19.48 -25.13
C LEU A 486 16.74 20.19 -24.10
N GLU A 487 15.60 20.71 -24.55
CA GLU A 487 14.57 21.34 -23.72
C GLU A 487 13.78 20.38 -22.81
N ALA A 488 13.84 19.07 -23.05
CA ALA A 488 13.09 18.04 -22.33
C ALA A 488 14.00 17.11 -21.50
N VAL A 489 15.29 17.45 -21.39
CA VAL A 489 16.23 16.73 -20.52
C VAL A 489 15.82 16.95 -19.06
N GLU A 490 15.46 15.86 -18.39
CA GLU A 490 15.24 15.88 -16.94
C GLU A 490 16.59 15.77 -16.23
N PHE A 491 16.75 16.52 -15.14
CA PHE A 491 17.96 16.50 -14.33
C PHE A 491 17.63 16.55 -12.84
N GLU A 492 18.54 16.02 -12.02
CA GLU A 492 18.49 16.09 -10.55
C GLU A 492 19.87 16.47 -10.03
N GLU A 493 19.95 17.42 -9.10
CA GLU A 493 21.20 17.93 -8.52
C GLU A 493 21.17 17.79 -7.00
N LEU A 494 22.26 17.30 -6.42
CA LEU A 494 22.50 17.22 -4.99
C LEU A 494 23.81 17.96 -4.65
N VAL A 495 23.84 18.56 -3.45
CA VAL A 495 25.03 19.23 -2.92
C VAL A 495 25.61 18.39 -1.79
N TYR A 496 26.93 18.28 -1.75
CA TYR A 496 27.68 17.60 -0.69
C TYR A 496 28.83 18.45 -0.16
N SER A 497 29.29 18.17 1.06
CA SER A 497 30.46 18.82 1.67
C SER A 497 31.54 17.80 2.03
N PHE A 498 32.72 18.28 2.42
CA PHE A 498 33.77 17.46 3.05
C PHE A 498 33.92 17.91 4.51
N THR A 499 33.82 16.97 5.44
CA THR A 499 33.95 17.25 6.88
C THR A 499 35.20 16.55 7.43
N ARG A 500 36.28 17.31 7.68
CA ARG A 500 37.49 16.74 8.30
C ARG A 500 37.27 16.52 9.80
N HIS A 501 37.11 15.28 10.22
CA HIS A 501 37.18 14.92 11.64
C HIS A 501 38.62 14.61 12.06
N PHE A 502 38.97 14.92 13.31
CA PHE A 502 40.33 14.87 13.85
C PHE A 502 41.02 13.52 13.58
N SER A 503 42.23 13.59 13.00
CA SER A 503 43.24 12.53 12.80
C SER A 503 43.06 11.47 11.69
N LEU A 504 41.95 11.46 10.94
CA LEU A 504 41.82 10.71 9.68
C LEU A 504 40.98 11.56 8.72
N ASP A 505 41.43 11.76 7.47
CA ASP A 505 40.73 12.56 6.45
C ASP A 505 39.41 11.89 6.02
N GLU A 506 38.37 11.99 6.85
CA GLU A 506 37.02 11.49 6.54
C GLU A 506 36.29 12.37 5.52
N VAL A 507 35.66 11.73 4.52
CA VAL A 507 34.83 12.39 3.50
C VAL A 507 33.36 12.20 3.84
N THR A 508 32.83 13.06 4.70
CA THR A 508 31.40 13.06 5.05
C THR A 508 30.57 13.83 4.02
N VAL A 509 29.89 13.13 3.11
CA VAL A 509 29.01 13.69 2.06
C VAL A 509 27.62 14.00 2.62
N THR A 510 27.39 15.20 3.17
CA THR A 510 26.05 15.60 3.61
C THR A 510 25.18 16.04 2.43
N LEU A 511 24.10 15.29 2.14
CA LEU A 511 23.21 15.56 1.01
C LEU A 511 22.13 16.59 1.35
N ASN A 512 22.24 17.78 0.76
CA ASN A 512 21.15 18.76 0.78
C ASN A 512 20.37 18.70 -0.54
N ARG A 513 19.07 18.37 -0.46
CA ARG A 513 18.17 18.40 -1.61
C ARG A 513 17.62 19.80 -1.79
N TYR A 514 17.86 20.41 -2.95
CA TYR A 514 17.19 21.65 -3.32
C TYR A 514 15.95 21.31 -4.13
N GLN A 515 14.79 21.27 -3.46
CA GLN A 515 13.51 21.17 -4.15
C GLN A 515 13.11 22.57 -4.61
N LEU A 516 13.02 22.80 -5.92
CA LEU A 516 12.34 23.99 -6.44
C LEU A 516 10.83 23.80 -6.26
N THR A 517 10.30 24.15 -5.09
CA THR A 517 8.84 24.22 -4.88
C THR A 517 8.31 25.51 -5.47
N ASN A 518 7.63 25.45 -6.62
CA ASN A 518 6.73 26.53 -7.03
C ASN A 518 5.38 26.33 -6.33
N VAL A 519 5.11 27.17 -5.34
CA VAL A 519 3.81 27.30 -4.67
C VAL A 519 2.85 28.12 -5.55
N LEU A 520 1.59 27.71 -5.52
CA LEU A 520 0.37 28.24 -6.15
C LEU A 520 0.32 29.77 -6.34
N ARG A 521 -0.32 30.20 -7.44
CA ARG A 521 -1.06 31.47 -7.43
C ARG A 521 -2.37 31.38 -8.22
N THR A 522 -3.48 31.49 -7.50
CA THR A 522 -4.77 31.95 -7.98
C THR A 522 -4.77 33.49 -8.11
N SER A 523 -5.34 33.96 -9.23
CA SER A 523 -5.87 35.30 -9.57
C SER A 523 -5.20 36.61 -9.08
N TRP A 524 -4.79 37.41 -10.08
CA TRP A 524 -4.83 38.87 -10.21
C TRP A 524 -4.90 39.74 -8.93
N CYS A 525 -3.78 40.39 -8.62
CA CYS A 525 -3.61 41.84 -8.44
C CYS A 525 -2.25 42.13 -7.76
N GLU A 526 -1.79 43.36 -7.97
CA GLU A 526 -0.40 43.83 -7.93
C GLU A 526 0.36 43.63 -6.61
N CYS A 527 1.69 43.57 -6.75
CA CYS A 527 2.73 43.54 -5.71
C CYS A 527 2.91 42.22 -4.93
N ASN A 528 3.73 41.31 -5.47
CA ASN A 528 4.28 40.18 -4.73
C ASN A 528 5.82 40.18 -4.76
N ILE A 529 6.42 40.28 -3.56
CA ILE A 529 7.79 39.88 -3.29
C ILE A 529 7.84 38.35 -3.30
N LEU A 530 8.67 37.77 -4.16
CA LEU A 530 8.98 36.34 -4.19
C LEU A 530 9.86 35.99 -2.99
N ILE A 531 9.33 35.21 -2.04
CA ILE A 531 10.15 34.53 -1.03
C ILE A 531 10.50 33.14 -1.57
N LEU A 532 11.76 32.97 -1.98
CA LEU A 532 12.37 31.66 -2.24
C LEU A 532 12.38 30.88 -0.92
N SER A 533 11.56 29.82 -0.81
CA SER A 533 11.70 28.84 0.27
C SER A 533 13.04 28.12 0.12
N GLY A 534 13.83 28.06 1.20
CA GLY A 534 15.19 27.52 1.23
C GLY A 534 15.29 26.01 0.97
N PRO A 535 16.52 25.44 1.01
CA PRO A 535 16.76 24.01 0.78
C PRO A 535 15.87 23.13 1.66
N THR A 536 15.22 22.14 1.05
CA THR A 536 14.45 21.13 1.77
C THR A 536 15.43 20.08 2.27
N ARG A 537 15.78 20.12 3.56
CA ARG A 537 16.65 19.12 4.17
C ARG A 537 15.95 17.76 4.06
N LEU A 538 16.63 16.75 3.52
CA LEU A 538 16.14 15.38 3.56
C LEU A 538 16.21 14.92 5.02
N ASP A 539 15.10 14.47 5.60
CA ASP A 539 14.98 14.00 7.00
C ASP A 539 15.66 12.63 7.24
N VAL A 540 16.76 12.33 6.54
CA VAL A 540 17.48 11.04 6.62
C VAL A 540 18.86 11.29 7.21
N GLU A 541 19.33 10.36 8.04
CA GLU A 541 20.70 10.31 8.57
C GLU A 541 21.74 10.67 7.50
N ASP A 542 22.73 11.51 7.83
CA ASP A 542 23.78 11.95 6.91
C ASP A 542 24.45 10.72 6.24
N ILE A 543 24.24 10.52 4.93
CA ILE A 543 24.81 9.39 4.18
C ILE A 543 26.32 9.63 4.01
N ARG A 544 27.18 8.87 4.70
CA ARG A 544 28.64 9.05 4.68
C ARG A 544 29.32 8.11 3.68
N LEU A 545 30.33 8.60 2.96
CA LEU A 545 31.22 7.79 2.14
C LEU A 545 32.52 7.53 2.89
N HIS A 546 33.26 6.48 2.52
CA HIS A 546 34.51 6.14 3.18
C HIS A 546 35.62 7.18 2.96
N ALA A 547 36.33 7.47 4.04
CA ALA A 547 37.57 8.25 4.09
C ALA A 547 38.71 7.59 3.33
N LEU A 548 39.51 8.35 2.58
CA LEU A 548 40.78 7.83 2.08
C LEU A 548 41.87 8.05 3.13
N PRO A 549 42.65 7.02 3.49
CA PRO A 549 43.79 7.20 4.38
C PRO A 549 44.86 8.09 3.71
N PRO A 550 45.67 8.83 4.49
CA PRO A 550 46.74 9.66 3.94
C PRO A 550 47.76 8.79 3.20
N ARG A 551 48.20 9.27 2.03
CA ARG A 551 49.16 8.57 1.18
C ARG A 551 50.50 8.43 1.91
N SER A 552 51.03 7.20 2.02
CA SER A 552 52.30 6.91 2.69
C SER A 552 53.18 5.98 1.84
N ASP A 553 54.50 6.10 1.94
CA ASP A 553 55.46 5.41 1.07
C ASP A 553 55.74 3.93 1.42
N THR A 554 55.02 3.36 2.38
CA THR A 554 55.24 1.96 2.83
C THR A 554 54.31 0.98 2.11
N ALA A 555 54.85 -0.18 1.70
CA ALA A 555 54.15 -1.15 0.85
C ALA A 555 52.85 -1.71 1.45
N GLU A 556 52.77 -1.86 2.77
CA GLU A 556 51.56 -2.36 3.47
C GLU A 556 50.44 -1.32 3.51
N LEU A 557 50.76 -0.05 3.77
CA LEU A 557 49.81 1.06 3.74
C LEU A 557 49.39 1.43 2.31
N GLN A 558 50.25 1.20 1.32
CA GLN A 558 49.91 1.39 -0.10
C GLN A 558 48.83 0.40 -0.56
N ASN A 559 48.88 -0.86 -0.13
CA ASN A 559 47.84 -1.85 -0.43
C ASN A 559 46.51 -1.51 0.26
N SER A 560 46.57 -1.04 1.51
CA SER A 560 45.39 -0.54 2.24
C SER A 560 44.78 0.69 1.57
N TYR A 561 45.61 1.59 1.02
CA TYR A 561 45.17 2.76 0.28
C TYR A 561 44.46 2.37 -1.02
N GLU A 562 45.03 1.44 -1.79
CA GLU A 562 44.44 0.95 -3.03
C GLU A 562 43.09 0.25 -2.80
N GLN A 563 42.96 -0.51 -1.71
CA GLN A 563 41.68 -1.10 -1.30
C GLN A 563 40.65 -0.03 -0.91
N ALA A 564 41.05 0.99 -0.14
CA ALA A 564 40.16 2.09 0.23
C ALA A 564 39.66 2.88 -1.01
N VAL A 565 40.54 3.11 -1.99
CA VAL A 565 40.18 3.74 -3.26
C VAL A 565 39.18 2.90 -4.04
N GLN A 566 39.36 1.57 -4.10
CA GLN A 566 38.41 0.68 -4.76
C GLN A 566 37.04 0.67 -4.09
N THR A 567 37.00 0.69 -2.75
CA THR A 567 35.74 0.80 -1.99
C THR A 567 35.03 2.12 -2.31
N LEU A 568 35.75 3.24 -2.27
CA LEU A 568 35.18 4.57 -2.58
C LEU A 568 34.64 4.65 -4.01
N ILE A 569 35.33 4.08 -4.99
CA ILE A 569 34.85 4.02 -6.38
C ILE A 569 33.51 3.28 -6.46
N MET A 570 33.36 2.18 -5.73
CA MET A 570 32.14 1.38 -5.73
C MET A 570 30.99 2.07 -5.01
N GLU A 571 31.27 2.79 -3.93
CA GLU A 571 30.28 3.64 -3.28
C GLU A 571 29.81 4.78 -4.17
N LYS A 572 30.73 5.45 -4.90
CA LYS A 572 30.37 6.48 -5.89
C LYS A 572 29.52 5.93 -7.03
N ILE A 573 29.78 4.69 -7.46
CA ILE A 573 28.96 4.00 -8.46
C ILE A 573 27.56 3.76 -7.90
N ALA A 574 27.43 3.17 -6.71
CA ALA A 574 26.13 2.92 -6.07
C ALA A 574 25.34 4.21 -5.83
N PHE A 575 26.02 5.27 -5.39
CA PHE A 575 25.41 6.58 -5.24
C PHE A 575 24.85 7.10 -6.56
N SER A 576 25.68 7.07 -7.60
CA SER A 576 25.32 7.57 -8.93
C SER A 576 24.21 6.74 -9.57
N ASP A 577 24.16 5.44 -9.30
CA ASP A 577 23.16 4.51 -9.83
C ASP A 577 21.76 4.76 -9.24
N ALA A 578 21.67 5.01 -7.92
CA ALA A 578 20.41 5.40 -7.29
C ALA A 578 19.91 6.77 -7.80
N LEU A 579 20.81 7.73 -8.00
CA LEU A 579 20.48 9.03 -8.58
C LEU A 579 20.03 8.89 -10.05
N ALA A 580 20.73 8.06 -10.83
CA ALA A 580 20.37 7.77 -12.21
C ALA A 580 18.99 7.13 -12.34
N SER A 581 18.64 6.22 -11.42
CA SER A 581 17.31 5.62 -11.31
C SER A 581 16.21 6.66 -11.05
N SER A 582 16.46 7.66 -10.21
CA SER A 582 15.50 8.74 -9.93
C SER A 582 15.26 9.64 -11.16
N VAL A 583 16.32 10.01 -11.88
CA VAL A 583 16.22 10.82 -13.11
C VAL A 583 15.53 10.03 -14.23
N LYS A 584 15.85 8.75 -14.39
CA LYS A 584 15.19 7.89 -15.36
C LYS A 584 13.69 7.75 -15.09
N LEU A 585 13.31 7.60 -13.83
CA LEU A 585 11.91 7.60 -13.42
C LEU A 585 11.24 8.95 -13.71
N GLY A 586 11.95 10.06 -13.50
CA GLY A 586 11.49 11.40 -13.89
C GLY A 586 11.17 11.53 -15.38
N LEU A 587 12.03 10.98 -16.25
CA LEU A 587 11.77 10.94 -17.70
C LEU A 587 10.52 10.14 -18.07
N LEU A 588 10.30 9.00 -17.41
CA LEU A 588 9.12 8.17 -17.63
C LEU A 588 7.84 8.88 -17.15
N GLU A 589 7.90 9.58 -16.02
CA GLU A 589 6.81 10.42 -15.51
C GLU A 589 6.46 11.54 -16.49
N THR A 590 7.44 12.27 -17.02
CA THR A 590 7.21 13.33 -18.02
C THR A 590 6.64 12.76 -19.33
N SER A 591 7.13 11.59 -19.75
CA SER A 591 6.61 10.90 -20.94
C SER A 591 5.15 10.44 -20.74
N PHE A 592 4.82 9.96 -19.54
CA PHE A 592 3.46 9.62 -19.16
C PHE A 592 2.54 10.85 -19.15
N ASP A 593 2.99 11.95 -18.54
CA ASP A 593 2.24 13.21 -18.49
C ASP A 593 1.93 13.73 -19.91
N ALA A 594 2.88 13.64 -20.84
CA ALA A 594 2.66 14.03 -22.23
C ALA A 594 1.56 13.20 -22.90
N VAL A 595 1.50 11.89 -22.63
CA VAL A 595 0.43 11.01 -23.13
C VAL A 595 -0.90 11.36 -22.44
N ALA A 596 -0.89 11.61 -21.14
CA ALA A 596 -2.07 11.97 -20.37
C ALA A 596 -2.70 13.29 -20.87
N VAL A 597 -1.88 14.32 -21.14
CA VAL A 597 -2.34 15.59 -21.72
C VAL A 597 -2.97 15.38 -23.10
N GLN A 598 -2.37 14.56 -23.96
CA GLN A 598 -2.94 14.25 -25.27
C GLN A 598 -4.26 13.49 -25.20
N MET A 599 -4.48 12.73 -24.11
CA MET A 599 -5.72 12.00 -23.86
C MET A 599 -6.79 12.84 -23.17
N GLN A 600 -6.45 13.98 -22.57
CA GLN A 600 -7.41 14.84 -21.86
C GLN A 600 -8.62 15.23 -22.74
N PRO A 601 -8.45 15.72 -23.99
CA PRO A 601 -9.59 16.09 -24.84
C PRO A 601 -10.49 14.92 -25.21
N TRP A 602 -9.97 13.69 -25.16
CA TRP A 602 -10.75 12.49 -25.44
C TRP A 602 -11.65 12.15 -24.25
N ILE A 603 -11.13 12.33 -23.04
CA ILE A 603 -11.87 12.14 -21.79
C ILE A 603 -12.94 13.22 -21.64
N ASP A 604 -12.64 14.48 -21.97
CA ASP A 604 -13.62 15.57 -21.94
C ASP A 604 -14.76 15.32 -22.96
N LYS A 605 -14.43 14.82 -24.16
CA LYS A 605 -15.44 14.40 -25.16
C LYS A 605 -16.29 13.22 -24.68
N MET A 606 -15.71 12.26 -23.95
CA MET A 606 -16.47 11.15 -23.35
C MET A 606 -17.41 11.66 -22.25
N GLN A 607 -17.01 12.64 -21.46
CA GLN A 607 -17.85 13.24 -20.41
C GLN A 607 -19.12 13.92 -20.97
N THR A 608 -19.05 14.48 -22.19
CA THR A 608 -20.21 15.12 -22.84
C THR A 608 -21.20 14.13 -23.48
N GLY A 609 -20.92 12.82 -23.45
CA GLY A 609 -21.79 11.77 -24.00
C GLY A 609 -21.92 11.76 -25.54
N LEU A 610 -21.26 12.68 -26.25
CA LEU A 610 -21.35 12.87 -27.71
C LEU A 610 -20.21 12.20 -28.50
N GLY A 611 -19.21 11.64 -27.83
CA GLY A 611 -17.93 11.23 -28.43
C GLY A 611 -17.83 9.76 -28.86
N LEU A 612 -18.68 9.28 -29.77
CA LEU A 612 -18.60 7.88 -30.25
C LEU A 612 -17.70 7.65 -31.47
N PHE A 613 -16.90 8.62 -31.90
CA PHE A 613 -16.03 8.48 -33.09
C PHE A 613 -14.56 8.76 -32.78
N PHE A 614 -13.92 7.87 -32.01
CA PHE A 614 -12.47 7.77 -32.00
C PHE A 614 -12.04 6.71 -33.03
N PRO A 615 -11.20 7.04 -34.02
CA PRO A 615 -10.71 6.02 -34.94
C PRO A 615 -9.94 4.94 -34.17
N THR A 616 -10.31 3.67 -34.37
CA THR A 616 -9.74 2.50 -33.68
C THR A 616 -8.21 2.46 -33.78
N SER A 617 -7.66 2.94 -34.89
CA SER A 617 -6.21 3.06 -35.10
C SER A 617 -5.54 4.01 -34.09
N SER A 618 -6.17 5.12 -33.74
CA SER A 618 -5.63 6.08 -32.76
C SER A 618 -5.74 5.54 -31.33
N VAL A 619 -6.82 4.83 -31.01
CA VAL A 619 -7.01 4.13 -29.72
C VAL A 619 -5.91 3.07 -29.55
N ILE A 620 -5.71 2.21 -30.54
CA ILE A 620 -4.67 1.16 -30.50
C ILE A 620 -3.27 1.76 -30.41
N ARG A 621 -2.98 2.85 -31.14
CA ARG A 621 -1.69 3.54 -31.08
C ARG A 621 -1.40 4.07 -29.68
N LYS A 622 -2.37 4.74 -29.04
CA LYS A 622 -2.21 5.26 -27.67
C LYS A 622 -2.10 4.16 -26.63
N THR A 623 -2.86 3.09 -26.79
CA THR A 623 -2.72 1.88 -25.96
C THR A 623 -1.33 1.25 -26.10
N GLY A 624 -0.77 1.19 -27.31
CA GLY A 624 0.60 0.73 -27.55
C GLY A 624 1.67 1.63 -26.93
N GLU A 625 1.50 2.95 -26.98
CA GLU A 625 2.37 3.92 -26.30
C GLU A 625 2.36 3.71 -24.77
N LEU A 626 1.18 3.54 -24.16
CA LEU A 626 1.04 3.26 -22.73
C LEU A 626 1.62 1.89 -22.32
N PHE A 627 1.43 0.85 -23.15
CA PHE A 627 2.07 -0.46 -22.92
C PHE A 627 3.59 -0.37 -23.00
N THR A 628 4.12 0.46 -23.90
CA THR A 628 5.56 0.72 -23.99
C THR A 628 6.07 1.40 -22.71
N LEU A 629 5.35 2.40 -22.18
CA LEU A 629 5.71 3.05 -20.92
C LEU A 629 5.66 2.08 -19.73
N ARG A 630 4.61 1.26 -19.64
CA ARG A 630 4.50 0.20 -18.61
C ARG A 630 5.64 -0.80 -18.71
N HIS A 631 5.96 -1.23 -19.93
CA HIS A 631 7.06 -2.14 -20.19
C HIS A 631 8.39 -1.49 -19.78
N LEU A 632 8.66 -0.24 -20.16
CA LEU A 632 9.89 0.45 -19.77
C LEU A 632 10.00 0.64 -18.26
N LEU A 633 8.90 0.93 -17.55
CA LEU A 633 8.88 1.03 -16.09
C LEU A 633 9.15 -0.32 -15.40
N ASN A 634 8.68 -1.43 -15.98
CA ASN A 634 8.81 -2.77 -15.39
C ASN A 634 10.11 -3.50 -15.81
N ILE A 635 10.59 -3.28 -17.04
CA ILE A 635 11.79 -3.91 -17.61
C ILE A 635 13.07 -3.16 -17.26
N SER A 636 12.99 -1.88 -16.89
CA SER A 636 14.10 -1.22 -16.20
C SER A 636 14.19 -1.77 -14.76
N THR A 637 14.58 -3.04 -14.66
CA THR A 637 14.80 -3.80 -13.42
C THR A 637 15.73 -3.05 -12.47
N THR A 638 16.63 -2.23 -12.99
CA THR A 638 17.51 -1.33 -12.23
C THR A 638 16.77 -0.28 -11.38
N ILE A 639 15.57 0.15 -11.78
CA ILE A 639 14.76 1.10 -11.00
C ILE A 639 14.12 0.40 -9.80
N SER A 640 13.68 -0.85 -9.94
CA SER A 640 12.89 -1.55 -8.92
C SER A 640 13.70 -2.47 -8.01
N GLU A 641 14.75 -3.12 -8.53
CA GLU A 641 15.52 -4.14 -7.82
C GLU A 641 16.93 -3.65 -7.49
N THR A 642 17.62 -4.35 -6.58
CA THR A 642 19.05 -4.16 -6.34
C THR A 642 19.82 -4.93 -7.41
N PRO A 643 20.73 -4.31 -8.17
CA PRO A 643 21.59 -5.06 -9.10
C PRO A 643 22.39 -6.17 -8.41
N ASP A 644 22.46 -7.34 -9.05
CA ASP A 644 23.10 -8.55 -8.51
C ASP A 644 24.56 -8.34 -8.08
N PHE A 645 25.28 -7.42 -8.74
CA PHE A 645 26.69 -7.13 -8.43
C PHE A 645 26.91 -6.46 -7.06
N TYR A 646 25.84 -5.97 -6.41
CA TYR A 646 25.92 -5.47 -5.03
C TYR A 646 25.72 -6.55 -3.97
N TRP A 647 25.21 -7.75 -4.33
CA TRP A 647 24.89 -8.80 -3.35
C TRP A 647 26.10 -9.33 -2.60
N ASP A 648 27.27 -9.35 -3.25
CA ASP A 648 28.52 -9.75 -2.61
C ASP A 648 29.14 -8.65 -1.73
N ARG A 649 28.51 -7.46 -1.65
CA ARG A 649 29.03 -6.25 -0.98
C ARG A 649 27.97 -5.56 -0.13
N SER A 650 27.75 -6.08 1.08
CA SER A 650 26.70 -5.61 2.00
C SER A 650 26.71 -4.11 2.30
N GLU A 651 27.88 -3.47 2.39
CA GLU A 651 27.97 -2.03 2.71
C GLU A 651 27.54 -1.14 1.54
N VAL A 652 27.92 -1.51 0.32
CA VAL A 652 27.54 -0.79 -0.91
C VAL A 652 26.06 -0.97 -1.21
N GLU A 653 25.50 -2.15 -0.93
CA GLU A 653 24.07 -2.42 -1.04
C GLU A 653 23.24 -1.56 -0.06
N LYS A 654 23.65 -1.48 1.21
CA LYS A 654 22.98 -0.62 2.21
C LYS A 654 22.99 0.84 1.79
N LEU A 655 24.13 1.33 1.27
CA LEU A 655 24.26 2.69 0.75
C LEU A 655 23.28 2.96 -0.41
N PHE A 656 23.24 2.06 -1.40
CA PHE A 656 22.32 2.13 -2.54
C PHE A 656 20.85 2.17 -2.09
N GLN A 657 20.46 1.29 -1.16
CA GLN A 657 19.09 1.20 -0.65
C GLN A 657 18.70 2.44 0.18
N SER A 658 19.61 2.93 1.03
CA SER A 658 19.40 4.16 1.81
C SER A 658 19.12 5.35 0.87
N LEU A 659 19.90 5.50 -0.20
CA LEU A 659 19.71 6.57 -1.17
C LEU A 659 18.42 6.41 -2.00
N LYS A 660 18.05 5.19 -2.41
CA LYS A 660 16.76 4.94 -3.09
C LYS A 660 15.56 5.27 -2.21
N ASN A 661 15.67 5.03 -0.91
CA ASN A 661 14.65 5.41 0.07
C ASN A 661 14.60 6.94 0.23
N ALA A 662 15.74 7.62 0.37
CA ALA A 662 15.82 9.08 0.46
C ALA A 662 15.24 9.79 -0.79
N LEU A 663 15.50 9.24 -1.98
CA LEU A 663 14.95 9.75 -3.25
C LEU A 663 13.51 9.29 -3.52
N ASN A 664 12.91 8.49 -2.63
CA ASN A 664 11.56 7.94 -2.74
C ASN A 664 11.30 7.19 -4.07
N VAL A 665 12.32 6.55 -4.64
CA VAL A 665 12.25 5.91 -5.97
C VAL A 665 11.20 4.79 -5.97
N ARG A 666 11.14 3.99 -4.90
CA ARG A 666 10.17 2.88 -4.77
C ARG A 666 8.72 3.37 -4.75
N ASN A 667 8.45 4.42 -3.98
CA ASN A 667 7.11 5.01 -3.87
C ASN A 667 6.67 5.65 -5.19
N ARG A 668 7.55 6.44 -5.84
CA ARG A 668 7.28 7.07 -7.13
C ARG A 668 7.04 6.06 -8.25
N THR A 669 7.83 4.98 -8.29
CA THR A 669 7.65 3.89 -9.27
C THR A 669 6.28 3.23 -9.13
N ARG A 670 5.83 2.97 -7.89
CA ARG A 670 4.52 2.39 -7.61
C ARG A 670 3.37 3.30 -8.06
N VAL A 671 3.47 4.61 -7.78
CA VAL A 671 2.45 5.60 -8.17
C VAL A 671 2.38 5.76 -9.69
N SER A 672 3.52 5.91 -10.36
CA SER A 672 3.58 5.99 -11.83
C SER A 672 3.03 4.73 -12.50
N GLY A 673 3.35 3.55 -11.96
CA GLY A 673 2.79 2.28 -12.43
C GLY A 673 1.27 2.21 -12.27
N TYR A 674 0.74 2.71 -11.16
CA TYR A 674 -0.70 2.81 -10.92
C TYR A 674 -1.37 3.74 -11.96
N HIS A 675 -0.82 4.93 -12.20
CA HIS A 675 -1.37 5.89 -13.18
C HIS A 675 -1.37 5.34 -14.63
N ILE A 676 -0.30 4.66 -15.05
CA ILE A 676 -0.24 4.02 -16.37
C ILE A 676 -1.31 2.94 -16.51
N ASN A 677 -1.48 2.08 -15.49
CA ASN A 677 -2.49 1.03 -15.51
C ASN A 677 -3.92 1.59 -15.56
N ARG A 678 -4.17 2.72 -14.90
CA ARG A 678 -5.45 3.42 -14.92
C ARG A 678 -5.80 3.94 -16.32
N LEU A 679 -4.87 4.63 -16.99
CA LEU A 679 -5.10 5.09 -18.37
C LEU A 679 -5.27 3.93 -19.35
N LEU A 680 -4.50 2.85 -19.21
CA LEU A 680 -4.67 1.63 -20.01
C LEU A 680 -6.08 1.03 -19.87
N ARG A 681 -6.62 0.96 -18.65
CA ARG A 681 -7.99 0.45 -18.42
C ARG A 681 -9.04 1.33 -19.08
N ARG A 682 -8.92 2.66 -18.97
CA ARG A 682 -9.82 3.62 -19.65
C ARG A 682 -9.78 3.47 -21.17
N MET A 683 -8.61 3.22 -21.73
CA MET A 683 -8.45 2.93 -23.16
C MET A 683 -9.08 1.60 -23.58
N SER A 684 -8.97 0.55 -22.75
CA SER A 684 -9.63 -0.73 -22.99
C SER A 684 -11.15 -0.60 -22.96
N LEU A 685 -11.71 0.20 -22.04
CA LEU A 685 -13.13 0.52 -21.98
C LEU A 685 -13.59 1.24 -23.25
N ALA A 686 -12.85 2.26 -23.70
CA ALA A 686 -13.13 2.97 -24.96
C ALA A 686 -13.05 2.04 -26.19
N ALA A 687 -12.17 1.05 -26.19
CA ALA A 687 -12.09 0.04 -27.25
C ALA A 687 -13.23 -0.99 -27.19
N PHE A 688 -13.69 -1.34 -25.98
CA PHE A 688 -14.78 -2.31 -25.76
C PHE A 688 -16.15 -1.75 -26.19
N THR A 689 -16.44 -0.48 -25.92
CA THR A 689 -17.64 0.20 -26.44
C THR A 689 -17.64 0.24 -27.96
N PHE A 690 -16.47 0.40 -28.60
CA PHE A 690 -16.36 0.28 -30.05
C PHE A 690 -16.67 -1.12 -30.56
N THR A 691 -16.25 -2.15 -29.83
CA THR A 691 -16.46 -3.55 -30.25
C THR A 691 -17.93 -3.94 -30.12
N PHE A 692 -18.60 -3.54 -29.04
CA PHE A 692 -20.04 -3.78 -28.83
C PHE A 692 -20.93 -2.94 -29.75
N LEU A 693 -20.57 -1.68 -30.06
CA LEU A 693 -21.32 -0.90 -31.04
C LEU A 693 -21.07 -1.34 -32.49
N SER A 694 -20.00 -2.12 -32.73
CA SER A 694 -19.73 -2.76 -34.02
C SER A 694 -20.22 -4.21 -34.12
N ALA A 695 -20.68 -4.79 -33.01
CA ALA A 695 -21.17 -6.16 -32.91
C ALA A 695 -22.67 -6.13 -32.59
N ASP A 696 -23.46 -6.24 -33.65
CA ASP A 696 -24.92 -6.48 -33.67
C ASP A 696 -25.84 -5.56 -32.84
N PRO A 697 -26.60 -4.68 -33.51
CA PRO A 697 -27.79 -4.05 -32.94
C PRO A 697 -29.03 -4.98 -32.82
N GLU A 698 -28.93 -6.28 -33.13
CA GLU A 698 -30.08 -7.22 -33.19
C GLU A 698 -30.11 -8.32 -32.10
N LEU A 699 -29.58 -8.06 -30.89
CA LEU A 699 -29.80 -8.94 -29.73
C LEU A 699 -30.58 -8.25 -28.61
#